data_AF-A0A172ZLZ9-F1
#
_entry.id   AF-A0A172ZLZ9-F1
#
_cell.length_a   1.000
_cell.length_b   1.000
_cell.length_c   1.000
_cell.angle_alpha   90.00
_cell.angle_beta   90.00
_cell.angle_gamma   90.00
#
_symmetry.space_group_name_H-M   'P 1'
#
loop_
_entity.id
_entity.type
_entity.pdbx_description
1 polymer ?
#
loop_
_entity_poly.entity_id
_entity_poly.type
_entity_poly.pdbx_seq_one_letter_code
_entity_poly.pdbx_strand_id
1 'polypeptide(L)'
;MNLGFTKAEAADVATPLNYYKDTSENTTEANYRYFVGMMYYDMWYGSSWQHQLAPYRGDEGLAEQDYQFSFPNRTIKSIDVTLYKYNSQNAIYFESSRTEKPEEGESLWKIYSPAISTDTEERKLTYTKNGIGTSTATIPIKVKILLNAKEAKDITDTCTTQCSPTTQGLRIYLPVLFKIELDSKLSVYYKTKDGKSLNSVFPPREEEMKPGSEYEFTAPTNEKYKYIGYKKTTDGTDPSKQPNIQEGEPPKFKYNGSFEEYRAYQYYDVVEGCKPGQTSADNPDCDDPDLPSEGKGDCTFTILPPTQSQELSKAMMNPEASGHILGDDAANGRHFDATRGIPTSENLYANAWGYNYLFSHKFGEMKGKVDYQCKVKVKYSLKWKQKNNKGDWKTKTASSTKTYNFGFTRDYSYWQINQLAAYGIQQAKMNNYALPNGSVTITAAGYTPPSIEKEDSTDVNDHVRPDETGAINYHPGVIDGGKSGKPSVPNDEGKLKGMAESKTDDPEVRNDDAKFTFKSKETEIMNGDWTRKTTVKPKEIPAPTKIRSYKDSTERILFKGSQLISLKLTNKANTPATGTIFYTMVDENVNGDGDHNYPITAINNVTVYTPVVNYSSISDDKIHNQKTVPDVKRMALILDRPFTVRIPTSGQHQNESAYPGYGKRDFAKYFRIKQVLFPFDVYAKDGQTFYPKNTWIDVPVNQLDTVFNLPVWVDEGNYTVLFRNIAENAPGSFTAEQDANFDLNNHVAKDTVDVEVIGRIYDFHVTDIADFNWEKVFRTAKGSSSATGKSYWVGPNGIDGELRGNSTPYTLPIMRGSNPLNGFKNVAVKTGYHFKFDVKTKGNMFADKDALRITPTFYYQDKDASTQPERVPVDLYYHSDNKKFIKIGSVSDTEKRSITLNHRLRNVSAAAIKNTAASIYDLADGWTINKEQYIANFIKRSNKPTYSGGYDIQILTSPLRTFINTFERPANASASAARVNASIQQWYGEYSLPANVYAVPKGTDLAEYGRSHTLDEKAPIFLKKGFIVVNFDLESIVNGDTNNPHLQYIHTGSGYNNQWWDMEGYDNTDGNRDHIVKDPYHVSYIVKDGDVVFYDTDLSSYNDFAASGTH
;
A
#
# COMPACT_ATOMS: atom_id res chain seq x y z
N MET A 1 -0.17 -7.01 19.42
CA MET A 1 -0.57 -6.38 18.13
C MET A 1 -0.28 -7.39 17.04
N ASN A 2 -1.32 -7.91 16.41
CA ASN A 2 -1.23 -8.82 15.26
C ASN A 2 -0.56 -8.07 14.11
N LEU A 3 0.70 -8.41 13.83
CA LEU A 3 1.40 -8.04 12.60
C LEU A 3 0.72 -8.81 11.46
N GLY A 4 -0.28 -8.17 10.86
CA GLY A 4 -1.00 -8.70 9.71
C GLY A 4 -0.10 -8.68 8.47
N PHE A 5 0.79 -9.65 8.36
CA PHE A 5 1.27 -10.09 7.06
C PHE A 5 0.08 -10.73 6.36
N THR A 6 -0.50 -10.02 5.38
CA THR A 6 -1.57 -10.56 4.55
C THR A 6 -1.06 -11.82 3.86
N LYS A 7 -1.80 -12.92 4.06
CA LYS A 7 -1.72 -14.20 3.33
C LYS A 7 -1.01 -14.04 1.97
N ALA A 8 0.15 -14.67 1.81
CA ALA A 8 0.58 -15.13 0.50
C ALA A 8 -0.07 -16.51 0.29
N GLU A 9 -1.35 -16.50 -0.13
CA GLU A 9 -1.88 -17.66 -0.84
C GLU A 9 -1.06 -17.84 -2.12
N ALA A 10 -0.83 -19.08 -2.55
CA ALA A 10 -0.16 -19.33 -3.82
C ALA A 10 -0.92 -18.59 -4.92
N ALA A 11 -0.21 -17.80 -5.72
CA ALA A 11 -0.75 -16.84 -6.67
C ALA A 11 -2.00 -17.32 -7.45
N ASP A 12 -2.93 -16.39 -7.63
CA ASP A 12 -4.15 -16.52 -8.42
C ASP A 12 -3.87 -17.02 -9.85
N VAL A 13 -4.56 -18.11 -10.19
CA VAL A 13 -4.88 -18.66 -11.52
C VAL A 13 -3.71 -18.75 -12.52
N ALA A 14 -2.97 -19.85 -12.47
CA ALA A 14 -2.19 -20.32 -13.62
C ALA A 14 -3.02 -21.35 -14.41
N THR A 15 -3.47 -20.98 -15.60
CA THR A 15 -3.83 -21.96 -16.63
C THR A 15 -2.53 -22.68 -17.03
N PRO A 16 -2.46 -24.01 -17.01
CA PRO A 16 -1.30 -24.69 -17.56
C PRO A 16 -1.21 -24.47 -19.06
N LEU A 17 -0.05 -24.01 -19.51
CA LEU A 17 0.19 -23.65 -20.91
C LEU A 17 0.31 -24.88 -21.83
N ASN A 18 0.70 -26.05 -21.32
CA ASN A 18 0.92 -27.29 -22.08
C ASN A 18 0.62 -28.56 -21.25
N TYR A 19 0.42 -29.71 -21.91
CA TYR A 19 0.20 -31.03 -21.30
C TYR A 19 0.90 -32.14 -22.10
N TYR A 20 1.13 -33.30 -21.47
CA TYR A 20 1.54 -34.52 -22.18
C TYR A 20 0.30 -35.32 -22.64
N LYS A 21 0.37 -35.84 -23.86
CA LYS A 21 -0.54 -36.88 -24.38
C LYS A 21 0.29 -38.01 -24.98
N ASP A 22 -0.05 -39.25 -24.66
CA ASP A 22 0.59 -40.42 -25.25
C ASP A 22 -0.08 -40.73 -26.60
N THR A 23 0.70 -40.71 -27.68
CA THR A 23 0.25 -41.08 -29.04
C THR A 23 0.99 -42.29 -29.59
N SER A 24 1.62 -43.09 -28.73
CA SER A 24 2.30 -44.31 -29.15
C SER A 24 1.29 -45.31 -29.72
N GLU A 25 1.72 -46.10 -30.71
CA GLU A 25 0.85 -46.94 -31.55
C GLU A 25 -0.01 -47.97 -30.77
N ASN A 26 0.40 -48.34 -29.55
CA ASN A 26 -0.30 -49.31 -28.70
C ASN A 26 -0.72 -48.73 -27.34
N THR A 27 -0.82 -47.41 -27.21
CA THR A 27 -1.24 -46.81 -25.94
C THR A 27 -2.68 -47.18 -25.59
N THR A 28 -2.91 -47.49 -24.31
CA THR A 28 -4.25 -47.62 -23.73
C THR A 28 -4.74 -46.31 -23.11
N GLU A 29 -3.88 -45.28 -23.11
CA GLU A 29 -4.11 -44.02 -22.40
C GLU A 29 -4.29 -42.82 -23.33
N ALA A 30 -4.62 -43.07 -24.61
CA ALA A 30 -4.71 -42.05 -25.66
C ALA A 30 -5.66 -40.88 -25.32
N ASN A 31 -6.71 -41.15 -24.55
CA ASN A 31 -7.71 -40.17 -24.14
C ASN A 31 -7.30 -39.35 -22.90
N TYR A 32 -6.15 -39.67 -22.27
CA TYR A 32 -5.69 -38.98 -21.08
C TYR A 32 -4.76 -37.81 -21.41
N ARG A 33 -4.87 -36.77 -20.59
CA ARG A 33 -3.96 -35.63 -20.52
C ARG A 33 -3.28 -35.64 -19.18
N TYR A 34 -1.96 -35.62 -19.23
CA TYR A 34 -1.12 -35.58 -18.05
C TYR A 34 -0.56 -34.17 -17.89
N PHE A 35 -0.87 -33.56 -16.76
CA PHE A 35 -0.37 -32.24 -16.40
C PHE A 35 0.29 -32.27 -15.02
N VAL A 36 1.45 -31.63 -14.88
CA VAL A 36 2.14 -31.46 -13.60
C VAL A 36 2.10 -29.99 -13.17
N GLY A 37 1.25 -29.68 -12.19
CA GLY A 37 1.18 -28.38 -11.53
C GLY A 37 2.31 -28.20 -10.52
N MET A 38 2.74 -26.95 -10.31
CA MET A 38 3.70 -26.60 -9.24
C MET A 38 2.97 -25.78 -8.18
N MET A 39 2.47 -26.46 -7.16
CA MET A 39 2.09 -25.77 -5.94
C MET A 39 3.37 -25.32 -5.23
N TYR A 40 3.24 -24.31 -4.38
CA TYR A 40 4.35 -23.86 -3.54
C TYR A 40 3.85 -23.26 -2.25
N TYR A 41 4.77 -23.10 -1.30
CA TYR A 41 4.56 -22.33 -0.09
C TYR A 41 5.72 -21.34 0.07
N ASP A 42 5.37 -20.07 0.25
CA ASP A 42 6.34 -18.99 0.44
C ASP A 42 6.54 -18.73 1.92
N MET A 43 7.80 -18.68 2.33
CA MET A 43 8.23 -18.39 3.68
C MET A 43 9.03 -17.10 3.65
N TRP A 44 8.59 -16.13 4.44
CA TRP A 44 9.23 -14.84 4.51
C TRP A 44 9.85 -14.65 5.90
N TYR A 45 11.14 -14.37 5.91
CA TYR A 45 11.89 -13.99 7.09
C TYR A 45 12.15 -12.48 7.07
N GLY A 46 11.90 -11.79 8.18
CA GLY A 46 12.26 -10.38 8.37
C GLY A 46 13.16 -10.22 9.59
N SER A 47 12.55 -10.01 10.76
CA SER A 47 13.19 -10.16 12.07
C SER A 47 12.92 -11.53 12.70
N SER A 48 11.90 -12.24 12.20
CA SER A 48 11.53 -13.61 12.52
C SER A 48 10.76 -14.21 11.32
N TRP A 49 10.56 -15.53 11.32
CA TRP A 49 9.75 -16.21 10.30
C TRP A 49 8.26 -15.89 10.46
N GLN A 50 7.60 -15.52 9.36
CA GLN A 50 6.14 -15.35 9.34
C GLN A 50 5.43 -16.63 9.77
N HIS A 51 4.33 -16.48 10.52
CA HIS A 51 3.57 -17.59 11.13
C HIS A 51 4.40 -18.53 12.02
N GLN A 52 5.64 -18.16 12.38
CA GLN A 52 6.60 -19.04 13.04
C GLN A 52 6.86 -20.33 12.25
N LEU A 53 6.75 -20.30 10.93
CA LEU A 53 7.02 -21.43 10.04
C LEU A 53 8.32 -21.17 9.27
N ALA A 54 9.29 -22.06 9.39
CA ALA A 54 10.59 -21.91 8.76
C ALA A 54 10.98 -23.18 8.00
N PRO A 55 11.81 -23.07 6.96
CA PRO A 55 12.30 -24.25 6.28
C PRO A 55 13.19 -25.09 7.19
N TYR A 56 13.18 -26.41 6.96
CA TYR A 56 14.07 -27.40 7.60
C TYR A 56 13.88 -27.62 9.10
N ARG A 57 12.80 -27.12 9.71
CA ARG A 57 12.45 -27.38 11.13
C ARG A 57 11.42 -28.48 11.34
N GLY A 58 10.91 -29.09 10.26
CA GLY A 58 9.79 -30.01 10.30
C GLY A 58 8.42 -29.32 10.40
N ASP A 59 8.38 -28.01 10.14
CA ASP A 59 7.16 -27.21 10.11
C ASP A 59 6.28 -27.55 8.90
N GLU A 60 4.97 -27.34 9.01
CA GLU A 60 3.99 -27.61 7.94
C GLU A 60 3.27 -26.34 7.52
N GLY A 61 3.26 -26.05 6.22
CA GLY A 61 2.46 -25.00 5.60
C GLY A 61 1.20 -25.57 4.96
N LEU A 62 0.17 -24.74 4.77
CA LEU A 62 -1.00 -25.09 3.96
C LEU A 62 -0.83 -24.44 2.57
N ALA A 63 -0.55 -25.24 1.54
CA ALA A 63 -0.52 -24.78 0.16
C ALA A 63 -1.92 -24.92 -0.45
N GLU A 64 -2.46 -23.82 -0.97
CA GLU A 64 -3.78 -23.73 -1.60
C GLU A 64 -3.62 -23.13 -3.00
N GLN A 65 -4.15 -23.78 -4.03
CA GLN A 65 -4.10 -23.26 -5.40
C GLN A 65 -5.24 -23.81 -6.26
N ASP A 66 -5.81 -22.95 -7.10
CA ASP A 66 -6.85 -23.31 -8.06
C ASP A 66 -6.25 -23.51 -9.46
N TYR A 67 -6.49 -24.69 -10.04
CA TYR A 67 -6.06 -25.04 -11.39
C TYR A 67 -7.24 -25.00 -12.36
N GLN A 68 -7.11 -24.22 -13.42
CA GLN A 68 -8.14 -24.10 -14.47
C GLN A 68 -7.70 -24.83 -15.73
N PHE A 69 -8.55 -25.71 -16.25
CA PHE A 69 -8.35 -26.44 -17.51
C PHE A 69 -9.43 -26.07 -18.50
N SER A 70 -9.05 -25.91 -19.76
CA SER A 70 -9.98 -25.71 -20.88
C SER A 70 -9.60 -26.65 -22.02
N PHE A 71 -10.58 -27.43 -22.48
CA PHE A 71 -10.47 -28.31 -23.63
C PHE A 71 -11.61 -27.95 -24.60
N PRO A 72 -11.42 -26.93 -25.45
CA PRO A 72 -12.45 -26.50 -26.40
C PRO A 72 -12.97 -27.68 -27.24
N ASN A 73 -14.29 -27.74 -27.44
CA ASN A 73 -14.99 -28.79 -28.19
C ASN A 73 -14.87 -30.21 -27.63
N ARG A 74 -14.52 -30.37 -26.35
CA ARG A 74 -14.36 -31.66 -25.68
C ARG A 74 -15.04 -31.65 -24.33
N THR A 75 -15.43 -32.83 -23.86
CA THR A 75 -16.04 -33.04 -22.55
C THR A 75 -15.08 -33.81 -21.65
N ILE A 76 -14.91 -33.32 -20.43
CA ILE A 76 -14.08 -33.98 -19.42
C ILE A 76 -14.86 -35.15 -18.81
N LYS A 77 -14.34 -36.38 -18.95
CA LYS A 77 -14.95 -37.60 -18.42
C LYS A 77 -14.55 -37.89 -16.99
N SER A 78 -13.26 -37.74 -16.69
CA SER A 78 -12.73 -38.00 -15.35
C SER A 78 -11.53 -37.11 -15.07
N ILE A 79 -11.34 -36.78 -13.80
CA ILE A 79 -10.21 -36.00 -13.29
C ILE A 79 -9.71 -36.72 -12.04
N ASP A 80 -8.45 -37.13 -12.08
CA ASP A 80 -7.74 -37.66 -10.93
C ASP A 80 -6.51 -36.82 -10.63
N VAL A 81 -6.35 -36.49 -9.35
CA VAL A 81 -5.28 -35.62 -8.86
C VAL A 81 -4.48 -36.36 -7.81
N THR A 82 -3.17 -36.44 -7.99
CA THR A 82 -2.22 -37.09 -7.09
C THR A 82 -0.98 -36.23 -6.88
N LEU A 83 -0.23 -36.45 -5.79
CA LEU A 83 1.09 -35.84 -5.65
C LEU A 83 2.02 -36.47 -6.71
N TYR A 84 2.76 -35.64 -7.44
CA TYR A 84 3.61 -36.11 -8.53
C TYR A 84 4.93 -36.65 -7.99
N LYS A 85 5.20 -37.93 -8.24
CA LYS A 85 6.46 -38.59 -7.91
C LYS A 85 7.30 -38.77 -9.16
N TYR A 86 8.39 -38.03 -9.27
CA TYR A 86 9.25 -38.11 -10.45
C TYR A 86 9.97 -39.45 -10.56
N ASN A 87 9.96 -40.03 -11.75
CA ASN A 87 10.79 -41.16 -12.16
C ASN A 87 11.07 -41.08 -13.67
N SER A 88 11.96 -41.93 -14.18
CA SER A 88 12.34 -41.92 -15.60
C SER A 88 11.19 -42.18 -16.57
N GLN A 89 10.12 -42.86 -16.14
CA GLN A 89 8.98 -43.22 -16.99
C GLN A 89 7.96 -42.07 -17.11
N ASN A 90 7.79 -41.28 -16.05
CA ASN A 90 6.83 -40.18 -16.03
C ASN A 90 7.49 -38.78 -16.08
N ALA A 91 8.81 -38.71 -16.20
CA ALA A 91 9.56 -37.46 -16.37
C ALA A 91 8.99 -36.58 -17.50
N ILE A 92 8.56 -37.23 -18.58
CA ILE A 92 7.99 -36.56 -19.75
C ILE A 92 6.70 -35.77 -19.43
N TYR A 93 5.95 -36.16 -18.40
CA TYR A 93 4.75 -35.43 -17.98
C TYR A 93 5.11 -34.06 -17.40
N PHE A 94 6.18 -34.00 -16.60
CA PHE A 94 6.68 -32.75 -16.05
C PHE A 94 7.22 -31.84 -17.14
N GLU A 95 8.10 -32.37 -18.00
CA GLU A 95 8.74 -31.61 -19.07
C GLU A 95 7.70 -31.05 -20.06
N SER A 96 6.71 -31.85 -20.45
CA SER A 96 5.64 -31.41 -21.38
C SER A 96 4.65 -30.43 -20.76
N SER A 97 4.65 -30.24 -19.45
CA SER A 97 3.74 -29.34 -18.73
C SER A 97 4.28 -27.90 -18.60
N ARG A 98 5.47 -27.62 -19.15
CA ARG A 98 6.16 -26.33 -19.06
C ARG A 98 6.31 -25.69 -20.44
N THR A 99 6.47 -24.36 -20.44
CA THR A 99 6.83 -23.56 -21.63
C THR A 99 8.30 -23.17 -21.66
N GLU A 100 8.99 -23.34 -20.53
CA GLU A 100 10.43 -23.19 -20.40
C GLU A 100 11.13 -24.23 -21.28
N LYS A 101 12.20 -23.81 -21.97
CA LYS A 101 13.06 -24.73 -22.72
C LYS A 101 14.37 -24.86 -21.94
N PRO A 102 14.78 -26.07 -21.54
CA PRO A 102 16.09 -26.25 -20.93
C PRO A 102 17.20 -25.98 -21.97
N GLU A 103 18.41 -25.72 -21.49
CA GLU A 103 19.59 -25.75 -22.36
C GLU A 103 19.75 -27.16 -22.97
N GLU A 104 20.35 -27.23 -24.16
CA GLU A 104 20.42 -28.46 -24.94
C GLU A 104 21.12 -29.59 -24.16
N GLY A 105 20.36 -30.63 -23.81
CA GLY A 105 20.85 -31.78 -23.03
C GLY A 105 20.54 -31.75 -21.52
N GLU A 106 19.88 -30.70 -21.01
CA GLU A 106 19.46 -30.61 -19.61
C GLU A 106 17.97 -30.93 -19.39
N SER A 107 17.62 -31.43 -18.20
CA SER A 107 16.23 -31.68 -17.79
C SER A 107 15.78 -30.56 -16.85
N LEU A 108 14.60 -29.96 -17.11
CA LEU A 108 14.04 -28.91 -16.26
C LEU A 108 13.81 -29.42 -14.84
N TRP A 109 13.56 -30.72 -14.66
CA TRP A 109 13.45 -31.33 -13.34
C TRP A 109 14.67 -31.07 -12.44
N LYS A 110 15.88 -31.00 -13.01
CA LYS A 110 17.09 -30.69 -12.23
C LYS A 110 17.07 -29.28 -11.62
N ILE A 111 16.36 -28.34 -12.24
CA ILE A 111 16.23 -26.96 -11.77
C ILE A 111 15.29 -26.89 -10.55
N TYR A 112 14.18 -27.64 -10.60
CA TYR A 112 13.15 -27.59 -9.56
C TYR A 112 13.37 -28.58 -8.41
N SER A 113 13.94 -29.75 -8.70
CA SER A 113 14.09 -30.85 -7.72
C SER A 113 14.81 -30.50 -6.42
N PRO A 114 15.79 -29.58 -6.35
CA PRO A 114 16.38 -29.19 -5.07
C PRO A 114 15.37 -28.52 -4.13
N ALA A 115 14.42 -27.77 -4.68
CA ALA A 115 13.43 -26.98 -3.94
C ALA A 115 12.09 -27.69 -3.72
N ILE A 116 12.00 -28.99 -4.03
CA ILE A 116 10.77 -29.79 -3.83
C ILE A 116 10.76 -30.40 -2.43
N SER A 117 9.58 -30.44 -1.82
CA SER A 117 9.39 -31.12 -0.54
C SER A 117 9.56 -32.63 -0.63
N THR A 118 10.39 -33.20 0.25
CA THR A 118 10.83 -34.60 0.17
C THR A 118 9.91 -35.58 0.90
N ASP A 119 9.20 -35.17 1.97
CA ASP A 119 8.35 -36.08 2.77
C ASP A 119 6.87 -35.67 2.78
N THR A 120 6.48 -34.70 1.94
CA THR A 120 5.07 -34.37 1.72
C THR A 120 4.36 -35.44 0.89
N GLU A 121 5.10 -36.23 0.13
CA GLU A 121 4.56 -37.15 -0.88
C GLU A 121 3.71 -38.31 -0.33
N GLU A 122 3.75 -38.56 0.98
CA GLU A 122 2.92 -39.57 1.66
C GLU A 122 1.61 -38.99 2.26
N ARG A 123 1.40 -37.68 2.13
CA ARG A 123 0.29 -36.97 2.78
C ARG A 123 -0.96 -36.93 1.92
N LYS A 124 -2.11 -36.82 2.57
CA LYS A 124 -3.42 -36.75 1.91
C LYS A 124 -3.64 -35.37 1.28
N LEU A 125 -3.74 -35.32 -0.05
CA LEU A 125 -4.22 -34.13 -0.77
C LEU A 125 -5.75 -34.05 -0.73
N THR A 126 -6.30 -32.83 -0.78
CA THR A 126 -7.76 -32.61 -0.82
C THR A 126 -8.09 -31.74 -2.03
N TYR A 127 -9.08 -32.16 -2.82
CA TYR A 127 -9.52 -31.41 -4.00
C TYR A 127 -11.01 -31.67 -4.28
N THR A 128 -11.62 -30.80 -5.06
CA THR A 128 -13.01 -30.97 -5.54
C THR A 128 -13.01 -31.19 -7.05
N LYS A 129 -13.73 -32.22 -7.51
CA LYS A 129 -13.89 -32.53 -8.93
C LYS A 129 -14.99 -31.65 -9.54
N ASN A 130 -14.63 -30.47 -10.03
CA ASN A 130 -15.54 -29.59 -10.76
C ASN A 130 -15.26 -29.63 -12.27
N GLY A 131 -16.30 -29.62 -13.10
CA GLY A 131 -16.17 -29.56 -14.57
C GLY A 131 -16.26 -30.89 -15.31
N ILE A 132 -16.49 -32.02 -14.61
CA ILE A 132 -16.85 -33.30 -15.26
C ILE A 132 -18.16 -33.09 -16.05
N GLY A 133 -18.19 -33.55 -17.30
CA GLY A 133 -19.32 -33.34 -18.21
C GLY A 133 -19.31 -31.98 -18.92
N THR A 134 -18.23 -31.19 -18.81
CA THR A 134 -18.09 -29.89 -19.47
C THR A 134 -16.72 -29.77 -20.17
N SER A 135 -16.51 -28.70 -20.94
CA SER A 135 -15.24 -28.40 -21.62
C SER A 135 -14.23 -27.64 -20.77
N THR A 136 -14.57 -27.29 -19.54
CA THR A 136 -13.70 -26.54 -18.62
C THR A 136 -13.78 -27.08 -17.21
N ALA A 137 -12.66 -27.17 -16.51
CA ALA A 137 -12.62 -27.57 -15.11
C ALA A 137 -11.87 -26.55 -14.25
N THR A 138 -12.33 -26.32 -13.02
CA THR A 138 -11.61 -25.52 -12.01
C THR A 138 -11.43 -26.38 -10.77
N ILE A 139 -10.19 -26.76 -10.49
CA ILE A 139 -9.84 -27.73 -9.46
C ILE A 139 -9.11 -27.00 -8.33
N PRO A 140 -9.82 -26.64 -7.24
CA PRO A 140 -9.18 -26.13 -6.04
C PRO A 140 -8.46 -27.26 -5.31
N ILE A 141 -7.17 -27.07 -5.01
CA ILE A 141 -6.34 -28.06 -4.31
C ILE A 141 -5.81 -27.48 -3.02
N LYS A 142 -5.87 -28.30 -1.96
CA LYS A 142 -5.27 -28.00 -0.65
C LYS A 142 -4.38 -29.15 -0.20
N VAL A 143 -3.14 -28.84 0.16
CA VAL A 143 -2.19 -29.81 0.72
C VAL A 143 -1.44 -29.21 1.90
N LYS A 144 -1.30 -29.98 2.98
CA LYS A 144 -0.36 -29.66 4.06
C LYS A 144 1.05 -30.05 3.64
N ILE A 145 1.80 -29.08 3.14
CA ILE A 145 3.18 -29.24 2.67
C ILE A 145 4.15 -29.18 3.86
N LEU A 146 5.03 -30.16 3.96
CA LEU A 146 6.17 -30.12 4.87
C LEU A 146 7.20 -29.12 4.33
N LEU A 147 7.62 -28.18 5.16
CA LEU A 147 8.57 -27.12 4.79
C LEU A 147 10.01 -27.63 4.85
N ASN A 148 10.27 -28.73 4.16
CA ASN A 148 11.61 -29.25 3.92
C ASN A 148 11.87 -29.31 2.42
N ALA A 149 13.14 -29.23 2.05
CA ALA A 149 13.64 -29.44 0.69
C ALA A 149 15.13 -29.76 0.80
N LYS A 150 15.79 -30.08 -0.30
CA LYS A 150 17.26 -30.10 -0.32
C LYS A 150 17.83 -28.68 -0.25
N GLU A 151 17.20 -27.76 -0.98
CA GLU A 151 17.52 -26.34 -1.07
C GLU A 151 16.29 -25.55 -1.50
N ALA A 152 15.68 -24.80 -0.58
CA ALA A 152 14.56 -23.91 -0.86
C ALA A 152 14.97 -22.81 -1.85
N LYS A 153 14.07 -22.48 -2.79
CA LYS A 153 14.32 -21.47 -3.82
C LYS A 153 14.30 -20.08 -3.20
N ASP A 154 15.38 -19.32 -3.37
CA ASP A 154 15.40 -17.91 -3.01
C ASP A 154 14.46 -17.13 -3.95
N ILE A 155 13.52 -16.41 -3.35
CA ILE A 155 12.54 -15.53 -4.00
C ILE A 155 12.57 -14.12 -3.40
N THR A 156 13.65 -13.76 -2.69
CA THR A 156 13.78 -12.47 -2.01
C THR A 156 13.61 -11.29 -2.97
N ASP A 157 14.08 -11.45 -4.20
CA ASP A 157 13.95 -10.48 -5.30
C ASP A 157 12.50 -10.28 -5.78
N THR A 158 11.60 -11.22 -5.49
CA THR A 158 10.17 -11.09 -5.80
C THR A 158 9.42 -10.18 -4.82
N CYS A 159 10.07 -9.78 -3.71
CA CYS A 159 9.50 -8.78 -2.83
C CYS A 159 9.56 -7.37 -3.45
N THR A 160 8.44 -6.96 -4.01
CA THR A 160 8.32 -5.70 -4.74
C THR A 160 7.71 -4.54 -3.92
N THR A 161 7.27 -4.81 -2.67
CA THR A 161 6.71 -3.79 -1.75
C THR A 161 6.95 -4.14 -0.26
N GLN A 162 7.46 -3.18 0.53
CA GLN A 162 7.61 -3.22 2.00
C GLN A 162 8.54 -4.30 2.61
N CYS A 163 9.66 -4.64 1.96
CA CYS A 163 10.65 -5.53 2.56
C CYS A 163 11.79 -4.80 3.28
N SER A 164 12.18 -5.33 4.45
CA SER A 164 13.37 -4.92 5.20
C SER A 164 14.63 -5.29 4.39
N PRO A 165 15.76 -4.57 4.56
CA PRO A 165 17.06 -5.03 4.03
C PRO A 165 17.49 -6.41 4.54
N THR A 166 16.91 -6.88 5.64
CA THR A 166 17.11 -8.23 6.20
C THR A 166 16.08 -9.25 5.73
N THR A 167 15.17 -8.86 4.83
CA THR A 167 14.13 -9.78 4.37
C THR A 167 14.74 -10.87 3.50
N GLN A 168 14.38 -12.11 3.79
CA GLN A 168 14.68 -13.27 2.96
C GLN A 168 13.38 -13.98 2.61
N GLY A 169 13.11 -14.17 1.33
CA GLY A 169 11.98 -14.96 0.83
C GLY A 169 12.48 -16.32 0.36
N LEU A 170 11.90 -17.41 0.87
CA LEU A 170 12.21 -18.77 0.46
C LEU A 170 10.93 -19.49 0.02
N ARG A 171 11.01 -20.22 -1.10
CA ARG A 171 9.91 -20.99 -1.66
C ARG A 171 10.24 -22.48 -1.67
N ILE A 172 9.29 -23.30 -1.24
CA ILE A 172 9.33 -24.75 -1.39
C ILE A 172 8.18 -25.18 -2.31
N TYR A 173 8.51 -25.98 -3.31
CA TYR A 173 7.57 -26.49 -4.31
C TYR A 173 6.99 -27.85 -3.90
N LEU A 174 5.77 -28.09 -4.37
CA LEU A 174 5.09 -29.38 -4.30
C LEU A 174 4.44 -29.67 -5.67
N PRO A 175 5.00 -30.60 -6.46
CA PRO A 175 4.43 -30.92 -7.76
C PRO A 175 3.17 -31.81 -7.61
N VAL A 176 2.16 -31.53 -8.43
CA VAL A 176 0.88 -32.26 -8.41
C VAL A 176 0.54 -32.74 -9.81
N LEU A 177 0.24 -34.03 -9.94
CA LEU A 177 -0.14 -34.67 -11.19
C LEU A 177 -1.66 -34.65 -11.36
N PHE A 178 -2.09 -34.20 -12.52
CA PHE A 178 -3.46 -34.28 -13.00
C PHE A 178 -3.49 -35.30 -14.13
N LYS A 179 -4.36 -36.31 -13.98
CA LYS A 179 -4.74 -37.26 -15.03
C LYS A 179 -6.18 -36.93 -15.42
N ILE A 180 -6.35 -36.33 -16.60
CA ILE A 180 -7.66 -35.89 -17.10
C ILE A 180 -8.03 -36.73 -18.31
N GLU A 181 -9.16 -37.41 -18.25
CA GLU A 181 -9.72 -38.17 -19.39
C GLU A 181 -10.68 -37.28 -20.18
N LEU A 182 -10.49 -37.22 -21.49
CA LEU A 182 -11.38 -36.49 -22.42
C LEU A 182 -12.19 -37.48 -23.26
N ASP A 183 -13.41 -37.07 -23.63
CA ASP A 183 -14.29 -37.85 -24.52
C ASP A 183 -13.75 -37.92 -25.95
N SER A 184 -13.58 -39.10 -26.54
CA SER A 184 -13.25 -39.18 -27.97
C SER A 184 -14.51 -39.43 -28.78
N LYS A 185 -14.71 -38.76 -29.90
CA LYS A 185 -15.97 -38.88 -30.66
C LYS A 185 -15.73 -39.39 -32.08
N LEU A 186 -16.41 -40.48 -32.43
CA LEU A 186 -16.58 -40.92 -33.81
C LEU A 186 -17.98 -40.57 -34.27
N SER A 187 -18.12 -39.91 -35.42
CA SER A 187 -19.43 -39.63 -36.01
C SER A 187 -19.42 -39.80 -37.51
N VAL A 188 -20.21 -40.77 -37.98
CA VAL A 188 -20.41 -41.04 -39.41
C VAL A 188 -21.86 -40.75 -39.77
N TYR A 189 -22.05 -39.80 -40.68
CA TYR A 189 -23.35 -39.40 -41.19
C TYR A 189 -23.43 -39.68 -42.69
N TYR A 190 -24.65 -39.81 -43.20
CA TYR A 190 -24.88 -40.20 -44.58
C TYR A 190 -25.64 -39.08 -45.29
N LYS A 191 -25.21 -38.73 -46.51
CA LYS A 191 -25.77 -37.62 -47.28
C LYS A 191 -25.95 -38.00 -48.74
N THR A 192 -26.86 -37.33 -49.44
CA THR A 192 -26.92 -37.37 -50.90
C THR A 192 -25.82 -36.50 -51.52
N LYS A 193 -25.53 -36.68 -52.81
CA LYS A 193 -24.54 -35.88 -53.57
C LYS A 193 -24.80 -34.36 -53.51
N ASP A 194 -26.06 -33.93 -53.42
CA ASP A 194 -26.49 -32.55 -53.25
C ASP A 194 -26.50 -32.08 -51.77
N GLY A 195 -26.07 -32.93 -50.83
CA GLY A 195 -25.84 -32.56 -49.43
C GLY A 195 -27.02 -32.77 -48.47
N LYS A 196 -28.14 -33.33 -48.94
CA LYS A 196 -29.30 -33.65 -48.08
C LYS A 196 -29.00 -34.82 -47.16
N SER A 197 -29.51 -34.77 -45.93
CA SER A 197 -29.29 -35.82 -44.92
C SER A 197 -30.03 -37.12 -45.29
N LEU A 198 -29.33 -38.25 -45.23
CA LEU A 198 -29.88 -39.60 -45.35
C LEU A 198 -29.91 -40.33 -43.99
N ASN A 199 -29.72 -39.61 -42.88
CA ASN A 199 -29.61 -40.21 -41.54
C ASN A 199 -30.89 -40.96 -41.08
N SER A 200 -32.05 -40.69 -41.70
CA SER A 200 -33.30 -41.43 -41.45
C SER A 200 -33.39 -42.75 -42.23
N VAL A 201 -32.60 -42.90 -43.30
CA VAL A 201 -32.50 -44.10 -44.14
C VAL A 201 -31.32 -44.97 -43.67
N PHE A 202 -30.20 -44.33 -43.36
CA PHE A 202 -29.01 -44.94 -42.76
C PHE A 202 -28.79 -44.30 -41.39
N PRO A 203 -29.13 -44.99 -40.28
CA PRO A 203 -28.93 -44.44 -38.94
C PRO A 203 -27.47 -44.03 -38.71
N PRO A 204 -27.20 -42.80 -38.22
CA PRO A 204 -25.83 -42.31 -38.03
C PRO A 204 -25.06 -43.20 -37.04
N ARG A 205 -23.77 -43.43 -37.31
CA ARG A 205 -22.88 -44.14 -36.38
C ARG A 205 -22.19 -43.12 -35.51
N GLU A 206 -22.63 -43.02 -34.26
CA GLU A 206 -22.01 -42.21 -33.24
C GLU A 206 -21.53 -43.10 -32.09
N GLU A 207 -20.23 -43.08 -31.81
CA GLU A 207 -19.66 -43.85 -30.71
C GLU A 207 -18.37 -43.21 -30.18
N GLU A 208 -17.94 -43.62 -28.98
CA GLU A 208 -16.68 -43.19 -28.41
C GLU A 208 -15.51 -43.99 -28.99
N MET A 209 -14.41 -43.32 -29.38
CA MET A 209 -13.22 -43.99 -29.90
C MET A 209 -12.36 -44.57 -28.77
N LYS A 210 -12.26 -45.89 -28.67
CA LYS A 210 -11.52 -46.59 -27.62
C LYS A 210 -10.05 -46.78 -28.02
N PRO A 211 -9.07 -46.41 -27.16
CA PRO A 211 -7.65 -46.63 -27.43
C PRO A 211 -7.33 -48.06 -27.86
N GLY A 212 -6.53 -48.20 -28.92
CA GLY A 212 -6.11 -49.49 -29.48
C GLY A 212 -7.15 -50.19 -30.36
N SER A 213 -8.38 -49.67 -30.48
CA SER A 213 -9.43 -50.26 -31.32
C SER A 213 -9.28 -49.86 -32.79
N GLU A 214 -9.55 -50.80 -33.70
CA GLU A 214 -9.59 -50.54 -35.14
C GLU A 214 -10.99 -50.10 -35.59
N TYR A 215 -11.03 -49.05 -36.41
CA TYR A 215 -12.25 -48.48 -36.94
C TYR A 215 -12.24 -48.58 -38.47
N GLU A 216 -13.22 -49.31 -39.00
CA GLU A 216 -13.49 -49.47 -40.43
C GLU A 216 -14.86 -48.87 -40.79
N PHE A 217 -15.01 -48.43 -42.04
CA PHE A 217 -16.10 -47.54 -42.47
C PHE A 217 -16.83 -48.07 -43.71
N THR A 218 -17.39 -49.27 -43.64
CA THR A 218 -18.15 -49.85 -44.76
C THR A 218 -19.47 -49.10 -45.00
N ALA A 219 -19.71 -48.69 -46.25
CA ALA A 219 -20.93 -47.98 -46.63
C ALA A 219 -22.17 -48.90 -46.61
N PRO A 220 -23.24 -48.53 -45.87
CA PRO A 220 -24.53 -49.22 -45.93
C PRO A 220 -25.11 -49.25 -47.35
N THR A 221 -25.79 -50.34 -47.72
CA THR A 221 -26.42 -50.52 -49.05
C THR A 221 -27.93 -50.24 -49.01
N ASN A 222 -28.47 -49.66 -50.09
CA ASN A 222 -29.91 -49.41 -50.26
C ASN A 222 -30.28 -49.44 -51.75
N GLU A 223 -31.47 -49.95 -52.09
CA GLU A 223 -31.93 -50.08 -53.48
C GLU A 223 -32.14 -48.73 -54.19
N LYS A 224 -32.38 -47.63 -53.45
CA LYS A 224 -32.62 -46.29 -53.98
C LYS A 224 -31.38 -45.38 -54.01
N TYR A 225 -30.29 -45.78 -53.35
CA TYR A 225 -29.12 -44.93 -53.15
C TYR A 225 -27.81 -45.69 -53.38
N LYS A 226 -27.00 -45.25 -54.34
CA LYS A 226 -25.69 -45.81 -54.67
C LYS A 226 -24.58 -45.00 -54.01
N TYR A 227 -23.72 -45.64 -53.22
CA TYR A 227 -22.57 -44.99 -52.60
C TYR A 227 -21.58 -44.45 -53.65
N ILE A 228 -21.08 -43.23 -53.45
CA ILE A 228 -20.18 -42.53 -54.39
C ILE A 228 -18.89 -42.00 -53.75
N GLY A 229 -18.71 -42.12 -52.43
CA GLY A 229 -17.49 -41.72 -51.74
C GLY A 229 -17.74 -40.93 -50.44
N TYR A 230 -16.71 -40.33 -49.86
CA TYR A 230 -16.79 -39.69 -48.55
C TYR A 230 -16.05 -38.34 -48.46
N LYS A 231 -16.33 -37.61 -47.38
CA LYS A 231 -15.49 -36.51 -46.86
C LYS A 231 -15.25 -36.75 -45.39
N LYS A 232 -14.07 -36.42 -44.85
CA LYS A 232 -13.76 -36.64 -43.43
C LYS A 232 -12.88 -35.55 -42.84
N THR A 233 -12.99 -35.34 -41.53
CA THR A 233 -12.13 -34.46 -40.74
C THR A 233 -11.75 -35.14 -39.44
N THR A 234 -10.60 -34.74 -38.89
CA THR A 234 -10.06 -35.26 -37.61
C THR A 234 -9.84 -34.16 -36.59
N ASP A 235 -10.28 -32.94 -36.88
CA ASP A 235 -10.12 -31.72 -36.09
C ASP A 235 -11.46 -31.13 -35.62
N GLY A 236 -12.57 -31.86 -35.84
CA GLY A 236 -13.93 -31.44 -35.51
C GLY A 236 -14.59 -30.48 -36.50
N THR A 237 -13.88 -30.04 -37.56
CA THR A 237 -14.48 -29.19 -38.60
C THR A 237 -15.52 -29.95 -39.43
N ASP A 238 -16.54 -29.27 -39.95
CA ASP A 238 -17.58 -29.93 -40.76
C ASP A 238 -16.99 -30.48 -42.08
N PRO A 239 -17.03 -31.81 -42.34
CA PRO A 239 -16.46 -32.41 -43.55
C PRO A 239 -17.08 -31.90 -44.86
N SER A 240 -18.29 -31.34 -44.84
CA SER A 240 -18.92 -30.77 -46.05
C SER A 240 -18.15 -29.57 -46.62
N LYS A 241 -17.35 -28.87 -45.80
CA LYS A 241 -16.52 -27.73 -46.23
C LYS A 241 -15.32 -28.15 -47.09
N GLN A 242 -15.01 -29.44 -47.17
CA GLN A 242 -13.98 -29.93 -48.10
C GLN A 242 -14.49 -29.89 -49.55
N PRO A 243 -13.68 -29.44 -50.52
CA PRO A 243 -14.17 -29.11 -51.87
C PRO A 243 -14.63 -30.34 -52.68
N ASN A 244 -14.01 -31.52 -52.49
CA ASN A 244 -14.25 -32.70 -53.31
C ASN A 244 -14.71 -33.90 -52.46
N ILE A 245 -15.59 -34.73 -53.00
CA ILE A 245 -15.92 -36.07 -52.45
C ILE A 245 -14.77 -37.01 -52.86
N GLN A 246 -14.17 -37.71 -51.90
CA GLN A 246 -13.12 -38.69 -52.15
C GLN A 246 -13.75 -40.05 -52.49
N GLU A 247 -13.35 -40.63 -53.61
CA GLU A 247 -13.84 -41.94 -54.06
C GLU A 247 -13.26 -43.07 -53.19
N GLY A 248 -14.06 -44.12 -52.93
CA GLY A 248 -13.73 -45.24 -52.05
C GLY A 248 -14.33 -45.13 -50.64
N GLU A 249 -13.90 -46.01 -49.73
CA GLU A 249 -14.32 -45.97 -48.32
C GLU A 249 -13.39 -45.06 -47.50
N PRO A 250 -13.89 -44.43 -46.41
CA PRO A 250 -13.02 -43.71 -45.48
C PRO A 250 -11.88 -44.62 -44.99
N PRO A 251 -10.63 -44.12 -44.86
CA PRO A 251 -9.49 -44.96 -44.54
C PRO A 251 -9.67 -45.52 -43.13
N LYS A 252 -9.48 -46.83 -43.00
CA LYS A 252 -9.46 -47.47 -41.69
C LYS A 252 -8.27 -46.97 -40.86
N PHE A 253 -8.47 -46.90 -39.55
CA PHE A 253 -7.40 -46.52 -38.62
C PHE A 253 -7.51 -47.30 -37.31
N LYS A 254 -6.37 -47.48 -36.65
CA LYS A 254 -6.30 -47.90 -35.26
C LYS A 254 -6.18 -46.67 -34.38
N TYR A 255 -7.09 -46.50 -33.43
CA TYR A 255 -7.15 -45.28 -32.63
C TYR A 255 -6.03 -45.25 -31.58
N ASN A 256 -5.08 -44.31 -31.76
CA ASN A 256 -3.93 -44.10 -30.88
C ASN A 256 -3.88 -42.68 -30.29
N GLY A 257 -4.97 -41.90 -30.34
CA GLY A 257 -5.04 -40.53 -29.81
C GLY A 257 -4.32 -39.47 -30.66
N SER A 258 -3.99 -39.81 -31.91
CA SER A 258 -3.46 -38.84 -32.89
C SER A 258 -4.44 -37.70 -33.20
N PHE A 259 -5.73 -37.95 -33.04
CA PHE A 259 -6.81 -36.96 -33.10
C PHE A 259 -7.88 -37.30 -32.06
N GLU A 260 -8.80 -36.38 -31.85
CA GLU A 260 -9.75 -36.42 -30.72
C GLU A 260 -11.19 -36.67 -31.15
N GLU A 261 -11.53 -36.16 -32.33
CA GLU A 261 -12.80 -36.34 -32.98
C GLU A 261 -12.54 -36.82 -34.42
N TYR A 262 -13.30 -37.79 -34.87
CA TYR A 262 -13.32 -38.23 -36.27
C TYR A 262 -14.73 -38.07 -36.79
N ARG A 263 -14.90 -37.18 -37.76
CA ARG A 263 -16.19 -36.93 -38.40
C ARG A 263 -16.11 -37.29 -39.87
N ALA A 264 -17.01 -38.14 -40.35
CA ALA A 264 -17.08 -38.53 -41.75
C ALA A 264 -18.50 -38.39 -42.30
N TYR A 265 -18.61 -37.90 -43.52
CA TYR A 265 -19.83 -37.92 -44.31
C TYR A 265 -19.65 -38.89 -45.47
N GLN A 266 -20.49 -39.91 -45.55
CA GLN A 266 -20.58 -40.83 -46.68
C GLN A 266 -21.67 -40.36 -47.64
N TYR A 267 -21.33 -40.19 -48.91
CA TYR A 267 -22.17 -39.59 -49.93
C TYR A 267 -22.76 -40.65 -50.86
N TYR A 268 -24.02 -40.48 -51.23
CA TYR A 268 -24.79 -41.37 -52.09
C TYR A 268 -25.44 -40.61 -53.25
N ASP A 269 -25.53 -41.25 -54.41
CA ASP A 269 -26.32 -40.80 -55.56
C ASP A 269 -27.65 -41.56 -55.61
N VAL A 270 -28.70 -40.96 -56.18
CA VAL A 270 -30.01 -41.61 -56.28
C VAL A 270 -30.02 -42.58 -57.45
N VAL A 271 -30.44 -43.82 -57.23
CA VAL A 271 -30.66 -44.79 -58.30
C VAL A 271 -32.03 -44.48 -58.92
N GLU A 272 -32.06 -43.89 -60.13
CA GLU A 272 -33.30 -43.60 -60.87
C GLU A 272 -34.07 -44.91 -61.16
N GLY A 273 -35.17 -45.14 -60.42
CA GLY A 273 -36.20 -46.12 -60.75
C GLY A 273 -37.33 -45.45 -61.54
N CYS A 274 -37.53 -45.92 -62.78
CA CYS A 274 -38.67 -45.69 -63.68
C CYS A 274 -39.21 -44.25 -63.83
N LYS A 275 -38.81 -43.61 -64.92
CA LYS A 275 -39.46 -42.41 -65.47
C LYS A 275 -40.90 -42.72 -65.92
N PRO A 276 -41.88 -41.83 -65.69
CA PRO A 276 -43.19 -41.93 -66.32
C PRO A 276 -43.04 -41.86 -67.84
N GLY A 277 -43.27 -42.98 -68.56
CA GLY A 277 -43.26 -43.00 -70.02
C GLY A 277 -42.78 -44.27 -70.74
N GLN A 278 -42.52 -45.39 -70.07
CA GLN A 278 -42.23 -46.67 -70.75
C GLN A 278 -43.39 -47.67 -70.62
N THR A 279 -43.79 -48.22 -71.77
CA THR A 279 -44.87 -49.20 -71.96
C THR A 279 -44.42 -50.62 -71.64
N SER A 280 -45.33 -51.44 -71.10
CA SER A 280 -45.16 -52.86 -70.85
C SER A 280 -45.20 -53.68 -72.15
N ALA A 281 -44.10 -54.33 -72.49
CA ALA A 281 -44.09 -55.45 -73.43
C ALA A 281 -43.66 -56.78 -72.78
N ASP A 282 -43.52 -56.87 -71.45
CA ASP A 282 -43.10 -58.12 -70.78
C ASP A 282 -43.79 -58.31 -69.39
N ASN A 283 -45.00 -58.90 -69.44
CA ASN A 283 -45.59 -59.84 -68.45
C ASN A 283 -46.08 -59.35 -67.05
N PRO A 284 -46.93 -60.12 -66.33
CA PRO A 284 -48.37 -59.91 -66.16
C PRO A 284 -48.76 -59.92 -64.66
N ASP A 285 -50.05 -59.99 -64.34
CA ASP A 285 -50.65 -59.93 -62.99
C ASP A 285 -50.66 -58.55 -62.34
N CYS A 286 -51.66 -57.75 -62.69
CA CYS A 286 -52.63 -57.26 -61.71
C CYS A 286 -53.88 -56.75 -62.46
N ASP A 287 -54.93 -57.55 -62.40
CA ASP A 287 -56.23 -57.32 -63.05
C ASP A 287 -57.08 -56.23 -62.37
N ASP A 288 -57.91 -55.64 -63.22
CA ASP A 288 -58.99 -54.66 -62.98
C ASP A 288 -60.22 -55.31 -62.29
N PRO A 289 -61.13 -54.51 -61.68
CA PRO A 289 -62.42 -54.31 -62.38
C PRO A 289 -63.09 -52.92 -62.21
N ASP A 290 -63.29 -52.26 -63.36
CA ASP A 290 -64.53 -51.68 -63.94
C ASP A 290 -65.45 -50.67 -63.17
N LEU A 291 -65.44 -49.43 -63.73
CA LEU A 291 -66.55 -48.52 -64.14
C LEU A 291 -67.38 -47.71 -63.11
N PRO A 292 -67.98 -46.52 -63.46
CA PRO A 292 -68.06 -45.85 -64.79
C PRO A 292 -67.75 -44.32 -64.84
N SER A 293 -67.35 -43.87 -66.04
CA SER A 293 -67.36 -42.52 -66.64
C SER A 293 -67.44 -41.26 -65.75
N GLU A 294 -66.32 -40.53 -65.61
CA GLU A 294 -66.26 -39.16 -65.11
C GLU A 294 -65.51 -38.23 -66.07
N GLY A 295 -65.99 -36.99 -66.22
CA GLY A 295 -65.24 -35.95 -66.92
C GLY A 295 -64.07 -35.50 -66.06
N LYS A 296 -62.87 -36.00 -66.33
CA LYS A 296 -61.63 -35.55 -65.65
C LYS A 296 -61.20 -34.18 -66.17
N GLY A 297 -60.81 -33.30 -65.26
CA GLY A 297 -60.10 -32.07 -65.55
C GLY A 297 -58.98 -31.88 -64.56
N ASP A 298 -57.82 -31.41 -65.04
CA ASP A 298 -56.63 -31.16 -64.24
C ASP A 298 -56.40 -29.65 -64.16
N CYS A 299 -55.96 -29.19 -62.99
CA CYS A 299 -55.53 -27.81 -62.76
C CYS A 299 -54.02 -27.80 -62.52
N THR A 300 -53.32 -26.88 -63.17
CA THR A 300 -51.91 -26.59 -62.90
C THR A 300 -51.81 -25.28 -62.15
N PHE A 301 -50.93 -25.19 -61.15
CA PHE A 301 -50.72 -23.98 -60.36
C PHE A 301 -49.41 -23.27 -60.72
N THR A 302 -49.34 -21.98 -60.45
CA THR A 302 -48.11 -21.18 -60.48
C THR A 302 -48.13 -20.22 -59.29
N ILE A 303 -47.06 -20.23 -58.49
CA ILE A 303 -46.89 -19.29 -57.39
C ILE A 303 -46.40 -17.98 -58.01
N LEU A 304 -47.20 -16.92 -57.92
CA LEU A 304 -46.78 -15.60 -58.40
C LEU A 304 -45.82 -14.97 -57.38
N PRO A 305 -44.82 -14.18 -57.83
CA PRO A 305 -43.91 -13.47 -56.94
C PRO A 305 -44.68 -12.63 -55.91
N PRO A 306 -44.39 -12.77 -54.61
CA PRO A 306 -45.05 -11.98 -53.59
C PRO A 306 -44.53 -10.54 -53.60
N THR A 307 -45.35 -9.62 -53.09
CA THR A 307 -44.96 -8.24 -52.83
C THR A 307 -44.96 -7.99 -51.32
N GLN A 308 -43.96 -7.26 -50.82
CA GLN A 308 -43.93 -6.85 -49.43
C GLN A 308 -45.05 -5.85 -49.14
N SER A 309 -45.99 -6.22 -48.28
CA SER A 309 -47.15 -5.41 -47.92
C SER A 309 -46.84 -4.42 -46.79
N GLN A 310 -46.00 -4.80 -45.83
CA GLN A 310 -45.58 -3.97 -44.70
C GLN A 310 -44.27 -4.51 -44.10
N GLU A 311 -43.65 -3.71 -43.23
CA GLU A 311 -42.44 -4.08 -42.50
C GLU A 311 -42.61 -3.77 -41.00
N LEU A 312 -42.20 -4.70 -40.14
CA LEU A 312 -42.08 -4.49 -38.71
C LEU A 312 -40.62 -4.27 -38.35
N SER A 313 -40.29 -3.07 -37.91
CA SER A 313 -38.92 -2.72 -37.52
C SER A 313 -38.85 -2.31 -36.05
N LYS A 314 -37.85 -2.81 -35.32
CA LYS A 314 -37.51 -2.32 -33.98
C LYS A 314 -36.02 -2.44 -33.74
N ALA A 315 -35.44 -1.44 -33.08
CA ALA A 315 -34.04 -1.45 -32.70
C ALA A 315 -33.83 -0.81 -31.32
N MET A 316 -32.91 -1.38 -30.54
CA MET A 316 -32.39 -0.81 -29.31
C MET A 316 -30.86 -0.85 -29.37
N MET A 317 -30.28 0.19 -29.97
CA MET A 317 -28.84 0.28 -30.26
C MET A 317 -28.10 1.32 -29.40
N ASN A 318 -28.80 2.19 -28.68
CA ASN A 318 -28.16 3.06 -27.69
C ASN A 318 -28.02 2.30 -26.35
N PRO A 319 -26.80 1.99 -25.87
CA PRO A 319 -26.61 1.23 -24.63
C PRO A 319 -26.89 2.04 -23.35
N GLU A 320 -27.12 3.36 -23.47
CA GLU A 320 -27.18 4.30 -22.36
C GLU A 320 -26.01 4.14 -21.38
N ALA A 321 -24.80 4.02 -21.93
CA ALA A 321 -23.63 3.63 -21.17
C ALA A 321 -23.20 4.71 -20.17
N SER A 322 -22.93 4.28 -18.94
CA SER A 322 -22.43 5.11 -17.83
C SER A 322 -21.34 4.40 -17.05
N GLY A 323 -20.57 5.14 -16.25
CA GLY A 323 -19.45 4.58 -15.51
C GLY A 323 -18.97 5.47 -14.37
N HIS A 324 -18.14 4.91 -13.50
CA HIS A 324 -17.40 5.67 -12.49
C HIS A 324 -16.01 5.08 -12.22
N ILE A 325 -15.12 5.92 -11.70
CA ILE A 325 -13.80 5.55 -11.19
C ILE A 325 -13.72 6.10 -9.76
N LEU A 326 -13.79 5.22 -8.77
CA LEU A 326 -13.90 5.59 -7.35
C LEU A 326 -12.86 4.86 -6.51
N GLY A 327 -12.69 5.25 -5.24
CA GLY A 327 -11.79 4.57 -4.31
C GLY A 327 -12.23 3.13 -4.04
N ASP A 328 -11.29 2.18 -4.09
CA ASP A 328 -11.54 0.78 -3.76
C ASP A 328 -11.34 0.55 -2.26
N ASP A 329 -12.40 0.81 -1.49
CA ASP A 329 -12.37 0.73 -0.03
C ASP A 329 -11.91 -0.63 0.49
N ALA A 330 -12.24 -1.72 -0.22
CA ALA A 330 -11.86 -3.07 0.17
C ALA A 330 -10.34 -3.28 0.03
N ALA A 331 -9.74 -2.80 -1.06
CA ALA A 331 -8.30 -2.85 -1.28
C ALA A 331 -7.53 -1.85 -0.40
N ASN A 332 -8.13 -0.70 -0.09
CA ASN A 332 -7.50 0.36 0.70
C ASN A 332 -7.62 0.15 2.22
N GLY A 333 -8.55 -0.71 2.65
CA GLY A 333 -8.91 -0.88 4.06
C GLY A 333 -9.58 0.36 4.68
N ARG A 334 -9.89 1.38 3.88
CA ARG A 334 -10.56 2.62 4.29
C ARG A 334 -11.22 3.33 3.13
N HIS A 335 -12.22 4.13 3.45
CA HIS A 335 -12.94 4.92 2.47
C HIS A 335 -12.17 6.18 2.05
N PHE A 336 -12.00 6.35 0.74
CA PHE A 336 -11.56 7.60 0.11
C PHE A 336 -12.58 8.04 -0.93
N ASP A 337 -13.01 9.31 -0.86
CA ASP A 337 -13.77 9.92 -1.95
C ASP A 337 -12.80 10.39 -3.03
N ALA A 338 -12.56 9.54 -4.03
CA ALA A 338 -11.66 9.83 -5.15
C ALA A 338 -12.07 11.08 -5.97
N THR A 339 -13.30 11.57 -5.84
CA THR A 339 -13.71 12.85 -6.47
C THR A 339 -13.12 14.07 -5.74
N ARG A 340 -12.86 13.92 -4.44
CA ARG A 340 -12.30 14.95 -3.56
C ARG A 340 -10.79 14.81 -3.38
N GLY A 341 -10.32 13.59 -3.13
CA GLY A 341 -8.93 13.30 -2.87
C GLY A 341 -8.73 11.81 -2.59
N ILE A 342 -7.76 11.22 -3.29
CA ILE A 342 -7.24 9.91 -2.97
C ILE A 342 -5.70 9.95 -3.11
N PRO A 343 -4.93 9.46 -2.13
CA PRO A 343 -3.47 9.43 -2.22
C PRO A 343 -2.95 8.52 -3.32
N THR A 344 -1.72 8.75 -3.76
CA THR A 344 -0.94 7.71 -4.43
C THR A 344 -0.76 6.49 -3.51
N SER A 345 -0.45 5.33 -4.09
CA SER A 345 -0.33 4.06 -3.36
C SER A 345 -1.64 3.58 -2.71
N GLU A 346 -2.78 4.19 -3.05
CA GLU A 346 -4.12 3.65 -2.86
C GLU A 346 -4.69 3.14 -4.18
N ASN A 347 -5.75 2.36 -4.09
CA ASN A 347 -6.40 1.70 -5.21
C ASN A 347 -7.71 2.37 -5.56
N LEU A 348 -7.95 2.45 -6.87
CA LEU A 348 -9.24 2.77 -7.47
C LEU A 348 -9.93 1.47 -7.92
N TYR A 349 -11.23 1.55 -8.16
CA TYR A 349 -11.92 0.62 -9.04
C TYR A 349 -12.53 1.37 -10.20
N ALA A 350 -12.65 0.70 -11.34
CA ALA A 350 -13.37 1.20 -12.50
C ALA A 350 -14.60 0.31 -12.75
N ASN A 351 -15.75 0.94 -12.97
CA ASN A 351 -16.99 0.25 -13.30
C ASN A 351 -17.70 0.97 -14.45
N ALA A 352 -18.21 0.19 -15.40
CA ALA A 352 -19.08 0.65 -16.47
C ALA A 352 -20.37 -0.17 -16.46
N TRP A 353 -21.45 0.35 -17.04
CA TRP A 353 -22.69 -0.37 -17.22
C TRP A 353 -23.49 0.21 -18.39
N GLY A 354 -24.39 -0.61 -18.93
CA GLY A 354 -25.27 -0.29 -20.06
C GLY A 354 -26.36 -1.36 -20.19
N TYR A 355 -27.10 -1.36 -21.29
CA TYR A 355 -28.04 -2.44 -21.58
C TYR A 355 -27.35 -3.79 -21.72
N ASN A 356 -27.92 -4.84 -21.14
CA ASN A 356 -27.37 -6.19 -21.13
C ASN A 356 -27.27 -6.85 -22.52
N TYR A 357 -27.94 -6.35 -23.54
CA TYR A 357 -27.70 -6.63 -24.95
C TYR A 357 -28.31 -5.49 -25.78
N LEU A 358 -27.95 -5.43 -27.06
CA LEU A 358 -28.57 -4.57 -28.06
C LEU A 358 -29.19 -5.43 -29.15
N PHE A 359 -30.13 -4.89 -29.92
CA PHE A 359 -30.69 -5.60 -31.07
C PHE A 359 -31.25 -4.66 -32.13
N SER A 360 -31.39 -5.18 -33.35
CA SER A 360 -32.13 -4.55 -34.45
C SER A 360 -32.76 -5.63 -35.32
N HIS A 361 -34.04 -5.48 -35.66
CA HIS A 361 -34.73 -6.40 -36.56
C HIS A 361 -35.70 -5.69 -37.51
N LYS A 362 -35.90 -6.28 -38.69
CA LYS A 362 -36.89 -5.91 -39.71
C LYS A 362 -37.53 -7.17 -40.27
N PHE A 363 -38.84 -7.31 -40.14
CA PHE A 363 -39.61 -8.44 -40.66
C PHE A 363 -40.59 -7.96 -41.73
N GLY A 364 -40.52 -8.52 -42.94
CA GLY A 364 -41.36 -8.16 -44.07
C GLY A 364 -42.56 -9.09 -44.20
N GLU A 365 -43.78 -8.55 -44.29
CA GLU A 365 -44.98 -9.34 -44.62
C GLU A 365 -45.07 -9.47 -46.14
N MET A 366 -44.96 -10.68 -46.65
CA MET A 366 -45.02 -11.02 -48.06
C MET A 366 -46.42 -11.51 -48.42
N LYS A 367 -47.10 -10.80 -49.32
CA LYS A 367 -48.42 -11.18 -49.84
C LYS A 367 -48.33 -11.49 -51.32
N GLY A 368 -48.94 -12.60 -51.72
CA GLY A 368 -48.97 -13.03 -53.10
C GLY A 368 -50.21 -13.84 -53.42
N LYS A 369 -50.24 -14.39 -54.64
CA LYS A 369 -51.33 -15.23 -55.11
C LYS A 369 -50.76 -16.48 -55.76
N VAL A 370 -51.41 -17.62 -55.53
CA VAL A 370 -51.26 -18.82 -56.35
C VAL A 370 -52.30 -18.73 -57.46
N ASP A 371 -51.85 -18.75 -58.71
CA ASP A 371 -52.71 -18.77 -59.89
C ASP A 371 -52.96 -20.22 -60.33
N TYR A 372 -54.23 -20.62 -60.41
CA TYR A 372 -54.65 -21.95 -60.85
C TYR A 372 -55.28 -21.85 -62.23
N GLN A 373 -54.73 -22.60 -63.18
CA GLN A 373 -55.26 -22.71 -64.54
C GLN A 373 -55.84 -24.12 -64.73
N CYS A 374 -57.17 -24.19 -64.87
CA CYS A 374 -57.90 -25.44 -64.94
C CYS A 374 -58.41 -25.72 -66.35
N LYS A 375 -58.28 -26.98 -66.77
CA LYS A 375 -58.79 -27.46 -68.05
C LYS A 375 -59.69 -28.68 -67.84
N VAL A 376 -61.00 -28.47 -67.92
CA VAL A 376 -62.00 -29.52 -67.68
C VAL A 376 -62.70 -29.93 -68.97
N LYS A 377 -62.67 -31.21 -69.31
CA LYS A 377 -63.30 -31.75 -70.51
C LYS A 377 -64.60 -32.46 -70.14
N VAL A 378 -65.74 -31.86 -70.51
CA VAL A 378 -67.07 -32.40 -70.17
C VAL A 378 -67.74 -32.96 -71.41
N LYS A 379 -68.21 -34.21 -71.31
CA LYS A 379 -68.97 -34.89 -72.36
C LYS A 379 -70.46 -34.79 -72.06
N TYR A 380 -71.19 -34.08 -72.92
CA TYR A 380 -72.63 -33.93 -72.79
C TYR A 380 -73.37 -34.93 -73.66
N SER A 381 -74.35 -35.61 -73.06
CA SER A 381 -75.29 -36.47 -73.76
C SER A 381 -76.47 -35.63 -74.26
N LEU A 382 -76.60 -35.51 -75.58
CA LEU A 382 -77.64 -34.74 -76.24
C LEU A 382 -78.70 -35.67 -76.80
N LYS A 383 -79.97 -35.30 -76.63
CA LYS A 383 -81.13 -36.02 -77.18
C LYS A 383 -82.07 -35.03 -77.86
N TRP A 384 -82.56 -35.37 -79.05
CA TRP A 384 -83.61 -34.58 -79.74
C TRP A 384 -84.43 -35.45 -80.68
N LYS A 385 -85.57 -34.93 -81.14
CA LYS A 385 -86.39 -35.56 -82.16
C LYS A 385 -86.15 -34.87 -83.50
N GLN A 386 -85.93 -35.66 -84.55
CA GLN A 386 -85.81 -35.17 -85.93
C GLN A 386 -86.73 -35.99 -86.83
N LYS A 387 -87.42 -35.32 -87.76
CA LYS A 387 -88.28 -36.00 -88.74
C LYS A 387 -87.41 -36.74 -89.77
N ASN A 388 -87.74 -37.99 -90.05
CA ASN A 388 -87.14 -38.74 -91.15
C ASN A 388 -87.74 -38.29 -92.51
N ASN A 389 -87.22 -38.80 -93.61
CA ASN A 389 -87.69 -38.49 -94.98
C ASN A 389 -89.14 -38.92 -95.26
N LYS A 390 -89.84 -39.52 -94.27
CA LYS A 390 -91.25 -39.93 -94.32
C LYS A 390 -92.16 -39.12 -93.38
N GLY A 391 -91.62 -38.15 -92.63
CA GLY A 391 -92.39 -37.25 -91.76
C GLY A 391 -92.49 -37.65 -90.28
N ASP A 392 -91.99 -38.82 -89.88
CA ASP A 392 -92.09 -39.35 -88.50
C ASP A 392 -90.95 -38.86 -87.59
N TRP A 393 -91.28 -38.50 -86.35
CA TRP A 393 -90.30 -38.08 -85.35
C TRP A 393 -89.50 -39.26 -84.79
N LYS A 394 -88.20 -39.32 -85.08
CA LYS A 394 -87.28 -40.31 -84.48
C LYS A 394 -86.37 -39.64 -83.45
N THR A 395 -86.17 -40.29 -82.31
CA THR A 395 -85.20 -39.86 -81.30
C THR A 395 -83.79 -40.08 -81.86
N LYS A 396 -82.98 -39.02 -81.87
CA LYS A 396 -81.56 -39.04 -82.13
C LYS A 396 -80.83 -38.73 -80.83
N THR A 397 -79.76 -39.46 -80.58
CA THR A 397 -78.80 -39.19 -79.52
C THR A 397 -77.46 -38.86 -80.14
N ALA A 398 -76.73 -37.93 -79.54
CA ALA A 398 -75.33 -37.68 -79.86
C ALA A 398 -74.60 -37.31 -78.56
N SER A 399 -73.27 -37.42 -78.58
CA SER A 399 -72.46 -36.82 -77.53
C SER A 399 -71.71 -35.63 -78.11
N SER A 400 -71.60 -34.55 -77.33
CA SER A 400 -70.78 -33.40 -77.67
C SER A 400 -69.86 -33.13 -76.51
N THR A 401 -68.56 -33.07 -76.79
CA THR A 401 -67.56 -32.78 -75.77
C THR A 401 -67.16 -31.32 -75.87
N LYS A 402 -67.20 -30.61 -74.74
CA LYS A 402 -66.77 -29.21 -74.64
C LYS A 402 -65.65 -29.13 -73.60
N THR A 403 -64.59 -28.42 -73.94
CA THR A 403 -63.49 -28.12 -73.02
C THR A 403 -63.70 -26.73 -72.46
N TYR A 404 -63.61 -26.63 -71.13
CA TYR A 404 -63.66 -25.37 -70.40
C TYR A 404 -62.27 -25.07 -69.88
N ASN A 405 -61.79 -23.86 -70.17
CA ASN A 405 -60.59 -23.31 -69.57
C ASN A 405 -61.02 -22.14 -68.69
N PHE A 406 -60.63 -22.16 -67.43
CA PHE A 406 -60.91 -21.06 -66.51
C PHE A 406 -59.79 -21.00 -65.48
N GLY A 407 -59.56 -19.80 -64.95
CA GLY A 407 -58.59 -19.56 -63.90
C GLY A 407 -59.23 -19.01 -62.63
N PHE A 408 -58.58 -19.25 -61.51
CA PHE A 408 -58.86 -18.62 -60.23
C PHE A 408 -57.58 -18.50 -59.41
N THR A 409 -57.61 -17.65 -58.38
CA THR A 409 -56.45 -17.41 -57.53
C THR A 409 -56.74 -17.76 -56.07
N ARG A 410 -55.70 -18.12 -55.34
CA ARG A 410 -55.70 -18.21 -53.87
C ARG A 410 -54.67 -17.25 -53.31
N ASP A 411 -55.12 -16.35 -52.45
CA ASP A 411 -54.25 -15.36 -51.82
C ASP A 411 -53.50 -16.01 -50.65
N TYR A 412 -52.25 -15.61 -50.44
CA TYR A 412 -51.46 -16.07 -49.31
C TYR A 412 -50.66 -14.94 -48.66
N SER A 413 -50.28 -15.13 -47.39
CA SER A 413 -49.45 -14.18 -46.64
C SER A 413 -48.49 -14.90 -45.68
N TYR A 414 -47.21 -14.55 -45.72
CA TYR A 414 -46.20 -15.01 -44.77
C TYR A 414 -45.24 -13.89 -44.37
N TRP A 415 -44.39 -14.11 -43.38
CA TRP A 415 -43.36 -13.18 -42.91
C TRP A 415 -41.97 -13.74 -43.17
N GLN A 416 -41.09 -12.88 -43.66
CA GLN A 416 -39.67 -13.16 -43.87
C GLN A 416 -38.80 -12.20 -43.06
N ILE A 417 -37.57 -12.60 -42.78
CA ILE A 417 -36.56 -11.85 -42.05
C ILE A 417 -35.75 -11.02 -43.04
N ASN A 418 -36.03 -9.72 -43.08
CA ASN A 418 -35.23 -8.78 -43.88
C ASN A 418 -33.93 -8.40 -43.15
N GLN A 419 -33.99 -8.29 -41.81
CA GLN A 419 -32.84 -7.99 -40.94
C GLN A 419 -33.07 -8.61 -39.55
N LEU A 420 -32.04 -9.21 -38.96
CA LEU A 420 -32.05 -9.72 -37.59
C LEU A 420 -30.63 -9.72 -37.03
N ALA A 421 -30.38 -8.91 -36.00
CA ALA A 421 -29.10 -8.87 -35.31
C ALA A 421 -29.28 -8.62 -33.81
N ALA A 422 -28.46 -9.28 -32.99
CA ALA A 422 -28.32 -9.02 -31.56
C ALA A 422 -26.84 -8.86 -31.21
N TYR A 423 -26.54 -8.12 -30.15
CA TYR A 423 -25.17 -7.79 -29.75
C TYR A 423 -25.01 -7.99 -28.24
N GLY A 424 -23.99 -8.75 -27.85
CA GLY A 424 -23.63 -8.99 -26.47
C GLY A 424 -22.54 -8.04 -25.97
N ILE A 425 -22.53 -7.73 -24.67
CA ILE A 425 -21.46 -6.92 -24.07
C ILE A 425 -20.15 -7.70 -24.09
N GLN A 426 -19.10 -7.10 -24.64
CA GLN A 426 -17.76 -7.69 -24.64
C GLN A 426 -16.90 -7.14 -23.51
N GLN A 427 -16.74 -5.82 -23.47
CA GLN A 427 -15.82 -5.14 -22.55
C GLN A 427 -16.11 -3.63 -22.47
N ALA A 428 -15.45 -2.96 -21.54
CA ALA A 428 -15.34 -1.51 -21.47
C ALA A 428 -13.89 -1.09 -21.27
N LYS A 429 -13.51 0.05 -21.85
CA LYS A 429 -12.20 0.68 -21.63
C LYS A 429 -12.42 2.03 -20.97
N MET A 430 -11.76 2.26 -19.84
CA MET A 430 -11.83 3.50 -19.07
C MET A 430 -10.44 4.15 -19.05
N ASN A 431 -10.38 5.49 -19.11
CA ASN A 431 -9.13 6.25 -19.09
C ASN A 431 -9.21 7.38 -18.06
N ASN A 432 -8.15 7.55 -17.29
CA ASN A 432 -7.98 8.64 -16.33
C ASN A 432 -6.50 8.72 -15.90
N TYR A 433 -6.03 9.91 -15.57
CA TYR A 433 -4.66 10.16 -15.08
C TYR A 433 -4.23 9.24 -13.93
N ALA A 434 -5.14 8.93 -13.00
CA ALA A 434 -4.87 8.16 -11.80
C ALA A 434 -4.87 6.64 -12.01
N LEU A 435 -5.36 6.14 -13.16
CA LEU A 435 -5.35 4.71 -13.46
C LEU A 435 -3.94 4.21 -13.79
N PRO A 436 -3.61 2.93 -13.53
CA PRO A 436 -2.37 2.32 -13.99
C PRO A 436 -2.19 2.53 -15.50
N ASN A 437 -1.06 3.11 -15.91
CA ASN A 437 -0.75 3.46 -17.30
C ASN A 437 -1.80 4.37 -17.99
N GLY A 438 -2.64 5.07 -17.21
CA GLY A 438 -3.66 6.00 -17.71
C GLY A 438 -4.94 5.33 -18.25
N SER A 439 -5.02 4.01 -18.31
CA SER A 439 -6.18 3.28 -18.85
C SER A 439 -6.34 1.88 -18.26
N VAL A 440 -7.59 1.45 -18.13
CA VAL A 440 -7.96 0.08 -17.77
C VAL A 440 -8.97 -0.48 -18.76
N THR A 441 -8.73 -1.72 -19.20
CA THR A 441 -9.73 -2.53 -19.92
C THR A 441 -10.40 -3.49 -18.94
N ILE A 442 -11.73 -3.54 -19.02
CA ILE A 442 -12.65 -4.27 -18.16
C ILE A 442 -13.44 -5.25 -19.03
N THR A 443 -13.10 -6.52 -18.98
CA THR A 443 -13.83 -7.57 -19.71
C THR A 443 -15.14 -7.89 -19.00
N ALA A 444 -16.19 -8.24 -19.75
CA ALA A 444 -17.45 -8.69 -19.18
C ALA A 444 -17.27 -10.02 -18.43
N ALA A 445 -17.42 -10.01 -17.10
CA ALA A 445 -17.28 -11.19 -16.24
C ALA A 445 -18.66 -11.71 -15.77
N GLY A 446 -18.86 -13.03 -15.79
CA GLY A 446 -20.13 -13.64 -15.37
C GLY A 446 -21.33 -13.28 -16.25
N TYR A 447 -21.07 -12.90 -17.50
CA TYR A 447 -22.07 -12.50 -18.49
C TYR A 447 -22.05 -13.47 -19.67
N THR A 448 -23.23 -13.92 -20.07
CA THR A 448 -23.43 -14.73 -21.28
C THR A 448 -24.19 -13.87 -22.30
N PRO A 449 -23.67 -13.71 -23.53
CA PRO A 449 -24.34 -12.95 -24.58
C PRO A 449 -25.66 -13.62 -25.00
N PRO A 450 -26.59 -12.88 -25.63
CA PRO A 450 -27.77 -13.49 -26.24
C PRO A 450 -27.38 -14.43 -27.39
N SER A 451 -28.25 -15.37 -27.72
CA SER A 451 -28.11 -16.22 -28.92
C SER A 451 -29.36 -16.15 -29.79
N ILE A 452 -29.17 -16.40 -31.08
CA ILE A 452 -30.24 -16.45 -32.09
C ILE A 452 -30.17 -17.81 -32.77
N GLU A 453 -31.32 -18.47 -32.89
CA GLU A 453 -31.51 -19.61 -33.80
C GLU A 453 -32.45 -19.17 -34.90
N LYS A 454 -32.15 -19.51 -36.16
CA LYS A 454 -32.99 -19.10 -37.29
C LYS A 454 -32.93 -20.06 -38.48
N GLU A 455 -34.01 -20.06 -39.25
CA GLU A 455 -34.06 -20.56 -40.63
C GLU A 455 -34.74 -19.48 -41.50
N ASP A 456 -34.01 -18.93 -42.47
CA ASP A 456 -34.50 -17.85 -43.33
C ASP A 456 -34.35 -18.18 -44.82
N SER A 457 -35.34 -17.78 -45.63
CA SER A 457 -35.26 -17.81 -47.08
C SER A 457 -35.91 -16.57 -47.71
N THR A 458 -35.45 -16.23 -48.91
CA THR A 458 -36.08 -15.20 -49.75
C THR A 458 -36.81 -15.82 -50.94
N ASP A 459 -36.74 -17.15 -51.12
CA ASP A 459 -37.42 -17.86 -52.19
C ASP A 459 -38.85 -18.20 -51.75
N VAL A 460 -39.84 -17.69 -52.49
CA VAL A 460 -41.27 -17.95 -52.23
C VAL A 460 -41.61 -19.44 -52.18
N ASN A 461 -40.88 -20.30 -52.90
CA ASN A 461 -41.13 -21.74 -52.92
C ASN A 461 -40.79 -22.42 -51.58
N ASP A 462 -39.97 -21.79 -50.74
CA ASP A 462 -39.67 -22.28 -49.38
C ASP A 462 -40.77 -21.88 -48.38
N HIS A 463 -41.66 -20.97 -48.78
CA HIS A 463 -42.70 -20.39 -47.92
C HIS A 463 -44.13 -20.76 -48.31
N VAL A 464 -44.36 -21.20 -49.55
CA VAL A 464 -45.71 -21.42 -50.09
C VAL A 464 -45.82 -22.78 -50.75
N ARG A 465 -46.77 -23.59 -50.28
CA ARG A 465 -47.16 -24.88 -50.85
C ARG A 465 -48.59 -24.81 -51.37
N PRO A 466 -48.77 -24.74 -52.70
CA PRO A 466 -50.08 -24.80 -53.33
C PRO A 466 -50.82 -26.09 -52.99
N ASP A 467 -52.13 -25.99 -52.76
CA ASP A 467 -52.99 -27.16 -52.66
C ASP A 467 -53.24 -27.76 -54.05
N GLU A 468 -53.23 -29.09 -54.15
CA GLU A 468 -53.59 -29.78 -55.39
C GLU A 468 -55.11 -29.77 -55.57
N THR A 469 -55.59 -29.43 -56.76
CA THR A 469 -57.04 -29.43 -57.01
C THR A 469 -57.55 -30.86 -57.07
N GLY A 470 -58.43 -31.23 -56.13
CA GLY A 470 -59.08 -32.53 -56.13
C GLY A 470 -59.89 -32.80 -57.41
N ALA A 471 -60.21 -34.07 -57.67
CA ALA A 471 -60.91 -34.49 -58.88
C ALA A 471 -62.23 -33.71 -59.10
N ILE A 472 -62.33 -33.02 -60.24
CA ILE A 472 -63.52 -32.24 -60.63
C ILE A 472 -64.51 -33.17 -61.33
N ASN A 473 -65.35 -33.82 -60.54
CA ASN A 473 -66.31 -34.79 -61.05
C ASN A 473 -67.67 -34.13 -61.36
N TYR A 474 -67.86 -33.75 -62.63
CA TYR A 474 -69.12 -33.17 -63.10
C TYR A 474 -69.89 -34.10 -64.03
N HIS A 475 -71.10 -34.47 -63.60
CA HIS A 475 -72.04 -35.33 -64.33
C HIS A 475 -73.23 -34.52 -64.84
N PRO A 476 -73.15 -33.90 -66.04
CA PRO A 476 -74.30 -33.20 -66.59
C PRO A 476 -75.40 -34.20 -66.97
N GLY A 477 -76.64 -33.89 -66.59
CA GLY A 477 -77.81 -34.64 -67.05
C GLY A 477 -78.01 -34.57 -68.57
N VAL A 478 -78.82 -35.48 -69.12
CA VAL A 478 -79.14 -35.50 -70.56
C VAL A 478 -79.87 -34.22 -70.96
N ILE A 479 -79.34 -33.52 -71.98
CA ILE A 479 -79.96 -32.30 -72.51
C ILE A 479 -80.92 -32.70 -73.64
N ASP A 480 -82.22 -32.51 -73.42
CA ASP A 480 -83.28 -32.85 -74.39
C ASP A 480 -83.78 -31.59 -75.13
N GLY A 481 -83.47 -31.49 -76.43
CA GLY A 481 -83.94 -30.40 -77.30
C GLY A 481 -85.37 -30.59 -77.81
N GLY A 482 -86.04 -31.69 -77.45
CA GLY A 482 -87.40 -31.98 -77.85
C GLY A 482 -87.57 -32.02 -79.38
N LYS A 483 -88.62 -31.37 -79.89
CA LYS A 483 -88.90 -31.25 -81.34
C LYS A 483 -88.21 -30.04 -82.00
N SER A 484 -87.46 -29.25 -81.23
CA SER A 484 -86.82 -28.00 -81.68
C SER A 484 -85.49 -28.21 -82.39
N GLY A 485 -85.03 -29.46 -82.55
CA GLY A 485 -83.76 -29.81 -83.18
C GLY A 485 -82.66 -30.14 -82.18
N LYS A 486 -81.43 -30.35 -82.67
CA LYS A 486 -80.27 -30.70 -81.84
C LYS A 486 -80.00 -29.55 -80.84
N PRO A 487 -80.05 -29.79 -79.51
CA PRO A 487 -79.81 -28.74 -78.53
C PRO A 487 -78.34 -28.31 -78.51
N SER A 488 -78.08 -27.04 -78.18
CA SER A 488 -76.75 -26.52 -77.91
C SER A 488 -76.31 -26.86 -76.49
N VAL A 489 -75.01 -27.14 -76.31
CA VAL A 489 -74.42 -27.40 -75.00
C VAL A 489 -74.42 -26.10 -74.17
N PRO A 490 -74.89 -26.12 -72.89
CA PRO A 490 -74.86 -24.95 -72.01
C PRO A 490 -73.43 -24.48 -71.70
N ASN A 491 -73.28 -23.29 -71.12
CA ASN A 491 -72.00 -22.83 -70.58
C ASN A 491 -71.93 -23.11 -69.08
N ASP A 492 -71.36 -24.25 -68.69
CA ASP A 492 -71.21 -24.64 -67.27
C ASP A 492 -69.90 -24.14 -66.64
N GLU A 493 -69.16 -23.24 -67.29
CA GLU A 493 -67.89 -22.69 -66.81
C GLU A 493 -67.98 -22.17 -65.36
N GLY A 494 -69.02 -21.40 -65.01
CA GLY A 494 -69.21 -20.90 -63.64
C GLY A 494 -69.45 -22.00 -62.59
N LYS A 495 -70.10 -23.12 -62.97
CA LYS A 495 -70.31 -24.26 -62.06
C LYS A 495 -69.03 -25.08 -61.90
N LEU A 496 -68.30 -25.31 -63.00
CA LEU A 496 -67.02 -26.02 -63.01
C LEU A 496 -65.94 -25.24 -62.26
N LYS A 497 -65.93 -23.92 -62.40
CA LYS A 497 -65.11 -23.01 -61.60
C LYS A 497 -65.45 -23.11 -60.11
N GLY A 498 -66.74 -23.04 -59.75
CA GLY A 498 -67.17 -23.20 -58.35
C GLY A 498 -66.84 -24.58 -57.76
N MET A 499 -66.89 -25.65 -58.57
CA MET A 499 -66.45 -26.99 -58.16
C MET A 499 -64.94 -27.05 -57.95
N ALA A 500 -64.14 -26.53 -58.88
CA ALA A 500 -62.69 -26.44 -58.73
C ALA A 500 -62.32 -25.63 -57.48
N GLU A 501 -62.92 -24.45 -57.30
CA GLU A 501 -62.71 -23.63 -56.10
C GLU A 501 -63.13 -24.34 -54.80
N SER A 502 -64.19 -25.15 -54.81
CA SER A 502 -64.59 -25.93 -53.63
C SER A 502 -63.71 -27.16 -53.34
N LYS A 503 -62.89 -27.57 -54.31
CA LYS A 503 -61.99 -28.73 -54.26
C LYS A 503 -60.51 -28.35 -54.22
N THR A 504 -60.23 -27.04 -54.26
CA THR A 504 -58.90 -26.44 -54.10
C THR A 504 -58.95 -25.55 -52.89
N ASP A 505 -58.32 -26.04 -51.86
CA ASP A 505 -58.19 -25.45 -50.55
C ASP A 505 -57.20 -24.26 -50.61
N ASP A 506 -57.12 -23.43 -49.57
CA ASP A 506 -56.11 -22.35 -49.53
C ASP A 506 -54.69 -22.97 -49.41
N PRO A 507 -53.64 -22.37 -50.02
CA PRO A 507 -52.27 -22.88 -49.96
C PRO A 507 -51.77 -22.93 -48.51
N GLU A 508 -50.87 -23.87 -48.22
CA GLU A 508 -50.11 -23.85 -46.99
C GLU A 508 -48.97 -22.84 -47.10
N VAL A 509 -48.74 -22.07 -46.05
CA VAL A 509 -47.68 -21.08 -45.94
C VAL A 509 -46.95 -21.19 -44.62
N ARG A 510 -45.66 -20.84 -44.62
CA ARG A 510 -44.86 -20.74 -43.41
C ARG A 510 -44.03 -19.45 -43.40
N ASN A 511 -43.78 -18.93 -42.20
CA ASN A 511 -42.81 -17.87 -42.03
C ASN A 511 -41.39 -18.42 -42.12
N ASP A 512 -40.41 -17.52 -42.12
CA ASP A 512 -39.10 -17.85 -41.56
C ASP A 512 -39.23 -18.29 -40.08
N ASP A 513 -38.23 -19.02 -39.58
CA ASP A 513 -38.15 -19.41 -38.17
C ASP A 513 -37.10 -18.57 -37.44
N ALA A 514 -37.43 -18.09 -36.25
CA ALA A 514 -36.47 -17.37 -35.41
C ALA A 514 -36.78 -17.53 -33.91
N LYS A 515 -35.75 -17.86 -33.14
CA LYS A 515 -35.77 -17.92 -31.68
C LYS A 515 -34.65 -17.08 -31.09
N PHE A 516 -34.97 -16.34 -30.04
CA PHE A 516 -34.02 -15.51 -29.31
C PHE A 516 -33.90 -16.02 -27.87
N THR A 517 -32.67 -16.26 -27.41
CA THR A 517 -32.40 -16.77 -26.06
C THR A 517 -31.49 -15.83 -25.29
N PHE A 518 -31.88 -15.46 -24.07
CA PHE A 518 -31.04 -14.72 -23.14
C PHE A 518 -31.32 -15.14 -21.69
N LYS A 519 -30.26 -15.38 -20.90
CA LYS A 519 -30.35 -15.88 -19.51
C LYS A 519 -31.28 -17.10 -19.36
N SER A 520 -31.14 -18.09 -20.25
CA SER A 520 -31.93 -19.32 -20.28
C SER A 520 -33.44 -19.11 -20.51
N LYS A 521 -33.86 -17.92 -20.93
CA LYS A 521 -35.21 -17.63 -21.38
C LYS A 521 -35.24 -17.55 -22.90
N GLU A 522 -35.86 -18.54 -23.52
CA GLU A 522 -36.13 -18.58 -24.95
C GLU A 522 -37.40 -17.80 -25.28
N THR A 523 -37.39 -17.07 -26.39
CA THR A 523 -38.54 -16.39 -26.96
C THR A 523 -38.63 -16.73 -28.45
N GLU A 524 -39.70 -17.40 -28.84
CA GLU A 524 -40.04 -17.61 -30.26
C GLU A 524 -40.46 -16.27 -30.88
N ILE A 525 -39.60 -15.76 -31.76
CA ILE A 525 -39.76 -14.50 -32.48
C ILE A 525 -40.61 -14.73 -33.74
N MET A 526 -40.33 -15.80 -34.46
CA MET A 526 -41.06 -16.21 -35.66
C MET A 526 -41.17 -17.73 -35.67
N ASN A 527 -42.37 -18.24 -35.99
CA ASN A 527 -42.65 -19.67 -36.03
C ASN A 527 -42.72 -20.13 -37.50
N GLY A 528 -41.88 -21.09 -37.86
CA GLY A 528 -41.76 -21.66 -39.20
C GLY A 528 -42.71 -22.84 -39.53
N ASP A 529 -43.74 -23.10 -38.72
CA ASP A 529 -44.74 -24.15 -38.98
C ASP A 529 -45.63 -23.81 -40.18
N TRP A 530 -46.04 -24.83 -40.93
CA TRP A 530 -46.97 -24.69 -42.04
C TRP A 530 -48.39 -24.41 -41.53
N THR A 531 -49.00 -23.37 -42.08
CA THR A 531 -50.35 -22.89 -41.73
C THR A 531 -51.14 -22.60 -43.00
N ARG A 532 -52.47 -22.66 -42.95
CA ARG A 532 -53.30 -22.44 -44.13
C ARG A 532 -53.50 -20.94 -44.40
N LYS A 533 -53.26 -20.50 -45.64
CA LYS A 533 -53.50 -19.15 -46.18
C LYS A 533 -52.63 -18.02 -45.60
N THR A 534 -52.58 -17.89 -44.29
CA THR A 534 -51.86 -16.81 -43.60
C THR A 534 -51.16 -17.35 -42.37
N THR A 535 -49.95 -16.85 -42.14
CA THR A 535 -49.17 -17.17 -40.95
C THR A 535 -49.47 -16.20 -39.80
N VAL A 536 -48.86 -16.47 -38.63
CA VAL A 536 -48.91 -15.61 -37.45
C VAL A 536 -47.90 -14.47 -37.56
N LYS A 537 -48.28 -13.28 -37.10
CA LYS A 537 -47.41 -12.10 -37.03
C LYS A 537 -46.21 -12.36 -36.09
N PRO A 538 -44.96 -12.00 -36.48
CA PRO A 538 -43.79 -12.14 -35.64
C PRO A 538 -43.90 -11.36 -34.32
N LYS A 539 -43.28 -11.89 -33.27
CA LYS A 539 -43.09 -11.19 -32.00
C LYS A 539 -41.85 -10.31 -32.07
N GLU A 540 -41.78 -9.31 -31.20
CA GLU A 540 -40.58 -8.49 -31.06
C GLU A 540 -39.53 -9.20 -30.20
N ILE A 541 -38.25 -8.89 -30.43
CA ILE A 541 -37.21 -9.27 -29.48
C ILE A 541 -37.51 -8.59 -28.13
N PRO A 542 -37.43 -9.33 -26.99
CA PRO A 542 -37.62 -8.74 -25.67
C PRO A 542 -36.74 -7.49 -25.47
N ALA A 543 -37.25 -6.50 -24.74
CA ALA A 543 -36.45 -5.32 -24.43
C ALA A 543 -35.30 -5.68 -23.47
N PRO A 544 -34.06 -5.24 -23.71
CA PRO A 544 -32.96 -5.43 -22.78
C PRO A 544 -33.18 -4.66 -21.48
N THR A 545 -32.49 -5.08 -20.43
CA THR A 545 -32.50 -4.42 -19.12
C THR A 545 -31.14 -3.82 -18.83
N LYS A 546 -31.12 -2.64 -18.22
CA LYS A 546 -29.87 -1.95 -17.87
C LYS A 546 -29.18 -2.67 -16.71
N ILE A 547 -27.89 -2.95 -16.88
CA ILE A 547 -27.00 -3.42 -15.80
C ILE A 547 -26.91 -2.31 -14.76
N ARG A 548 -26.89 -2.67 -13.48
CA ARG A 548 -26.77 -1.70 -12.39
C ARG A 548 -25.30 -1.45 -12.06
N SER A 549 -25.00 -0.26 -11.55
CA SER A 549 -23.64 0.07 -11.13
C SER A 549 -23.21 -0.81 -9.95
N TYR A 550 -21.91 -1.09 -9.85
CA TYR A 550 -21.35 -1.85 -8.72
C TYR A 550 -21.72 -1.21 -7.37
N LYS A 551 -21.71 0.12 -7.29
CA LYS A 551 -22.07 0.90 -6.10
C LYS A 551 -23.51 0.65 -5.65
N ASP A 552 -24.45 0.44 -6.58
CA ASP A 552 -25.88 0.33 -6.26
C ASP A 552 -26.39 -1.10 -6.13
N SER A 553 -25.71 -2.08 -6.75
CA SER A 553 -26.19 -3.47 -6.82
C SER A 553 -25.15 -4.54 -6.50
N THR A 554 -23.89 -4.19 -6.28
CA THR A 554 -22.74 -5.11 -6.18
C THR A 554 -22.49 -5.98 -7.42
N GLU A 555 -23.18 -5.72 -8.54
CA GLU A 555 -23.00 -6.43 -9.80
C GLU A 555 -21.62 -6.14 -10.41
N ARG A 556 -20.92 -7.19 -10.86
CA ARG A 556 -19.51 -7.11 -11.28
C ARG A 556 -19.27 -7.40 -12.76
N ILE A 557 -20.30 -7.24 -13.61
CA ILE A 557 -20.20 -7.59 -15.03
C ILE A 557 -19.07 -6.81 -15.72
N LEU A 558 -19.10 -5.48 -15.65
CA LEU A 558 -18.03 -4.61 -16.15
C LEU A 558 -17.39 -3.89 -14.96
N PHE A 559 -16.76 -4.66 -14.07
CA PHE A 559 -16.08 -4.16 -12.88
C PHE A 559 -14.62 -4.61 -12.84
N LYS A 560 -13.72 -3.70 -12.46
CA LYS A 560 -12.33 -4.02 -12.19
C LYS A 560 -11.80 -3.21 -11.01
N GLY A 561 -11.57 -3.91 -9.89
CA GLY A 561 -11.02 -3.35 -8.65
C GLY A 561 -9.49 -3.33 -8.63
N SER A 562 -8.92 -2.92 -7.50
CA SER A 562 -7.47 -2.96 -7.21
C SER A 562 -6.59 -2.25 -8.25
N GLN A 563 -7.04 -1.10 -8.75
CA GLN A 563 -6.28 -0.27 -9.69
C GLN A 563 -5.38 0.70 -8.94
N LEU A 564 -4.14 0.27 -8.66
CA LEU A 564 -3.16 1.03 -7.86
C LEU A 564 -2.74 2.34 -8.53
N ILE A 565 -2.89 3.45 -7.81
CA ILE A 565 -2.41 4.77 -8.24
C ILE A 565 -0.89 4.82 -8.07
N SER A 566 -0.17 5.09 -9.16
CA SER A 566 1.30 5.13 -9.13
C SER A 566 1.83 6.27 -8.26
N LEU A 567 2.79 5.96 -7.39
CA LEU A 567 3.56 6.93 -6.59
C LEU A 567 4.36 7.97 -7.42
N LYS A 568 4.49 7.76 -8.73
CA LYS A 568 5.14 8.73 -9.63
C LYS A 568 4.20 9.86 -10.07
N LEU A 569 2.90 9.76 -9.79
CA LEU A 569 1.92 10.75 -10.16
C LEU A 569 1.87 11.87 -9.13
N THR A 570 2.16 13.09 -9.57
CA THR A 570 1.99 14.27 -8.72
C THR A 570 0.52 14.52 -8.41
N ASN A 571 0.27 15.16 -7.26
CA ASN A 571 -1.05 15.67 -6.91
C ASN A 571 -1.69 16.44 -8.08
N LYS A 572 -2.94 16.10 -8.40
CA LYS A 572 -3.68 16.73 -9.49
C LYS A 572 -5.18 16.64 -9.24
N ALA A 573 -5.83 17.80 -9.17
CA ALA A 573 -7.26 17.91 -8.95
C ALA A 573 -8.08 17.65 -10.22
N ASN A 574 -9.28 17.10 -10.03
CA ASN A 574 -10.36 17.08 -11.02
C ASN A 574 -9.94 16.54 -12.40
N THR A 575 -9.12 15.49 -12.43
CA THR A 575 -8.68 14.90 -13.70
C THR A 575 -9.88 14.23 -14.38
N PRO A 576 -10.20 14.61 -15.63
CA PRO A 576 -11.35 14.07 -16.32
C PRO A 576 -11.14 12.60 -16.69
N ALA A 577 -12.23 11.83 -16.65
CA ALA A 577 -12.25 10.45 -17.09
C ALA A 577 -13.05 10.30 -18.38
N THR A 578 -12.65 9.35 -19.22
CA THR A 578 -13.35 8.99 -20.47
C THR A 578 -13.48 7.48 -20.57
N GLY A 579 -14.41 6.99 -21.38
CA GLY A 579 -14.51 5.56 -21.61
C GLY A 579 -15.32 5.18 -22.83
N THR A 580 -15.20 3.91 -23.22
CA THR A 580 -15.88 3.30 -24.36
C THR A 580 -16.36 1.91 -23.97
N ILE A 581 -17.62 1.57 -24.26
CA ILE A 581 -18.18 0.22 -24.09
C ILE A 581 -18.28 -0.47 -25.47
N PHE A 582 -18.04 -1.77 -25.50
CA PHE A 582 -17.96 -2.58 -26.71
C PHE A 582 -19.01 -3.69 -26.67
N TYR A 583 -19.75 -3.81 -27.78
CA TYR A 583 -20.73 -4.86 -28.01
C TYR A 583 -20.34 -5.65 -29.26
N THR A 584 -20.28 -6.97 -29.13
CA THR A 584 -19.96 -7.88 -30.22
C THR A 584 -21.25 -8.46 -30.78
N MET A 585 -21.36 -8.48 -32.11
CA MET A 585 -22.51 -9.05 -32.80
C MET A 585 -22.55 -10.58 -32.63
N VAL A 586 -23.74 -11.13 -32.44
CA VAL A 586 -23.94 -12.59 -32.42
C VAL A 586 -23.71 -13.14 -33.83
N ASP A 587 -23.01 -14.27 -33.94
CA ASP A 587 -22.64 -14.88 -35.21
C ASP A 587 -23.87 -15.16 -36.09
N GLU A 588 -24.93 -15.72 -35.49
CA GLU A 588 -26.22 -15.94 -36.16
C GLU A 588 -26.99 -14.62 -36.35
N ASN A 589 -26.97 -14.10 -37.57
CA ASN A 589 -27.64 -12.86 -37.95
C ASN A 589 -28.13 -12.90 -39.41
N VAL A 590 -29.03 -11.97 -39.77
CA VAL A 590 -29.45 -11.68 -41.15
C VAL A 590 -29.20 -10.21 -41.42
N ASN A 591 -28.33 -9.90 -42.38
CA ASN A 591 -27.98 -8.53 -42.76
C ASN A 591 -27.56 -7.65 -41.55
N GLY A 592 -26.81 -8.22 -40.59
CA GLY A 592 -26.22 -7.48 -39.48
C GLY A 592 -25.09 -6.54 -39.93
N ASP A 593 -24.78 -5.54 -39.11
CA ASP A 593 -23.85 -4.44 -39.42
C ASP A 593 -22.51 -4.50 -38.65
N GLY A 594 -22.22 -5.62 -37.97
CA GLY A 594 -20.95 -5.88 -37.28
C GLY A 594 -20.88 -5.36 -35.84
N ASP A 595 -19.69 -5.42 -35.24
CA ASP A 595 -19.46 -4.99 -33.85
C ASP A 595 -19.63 -3.48 -33.66
N HIS A 596 -20.13 -3.09 -32.50
CA HIS A 596 -20.38 -1.69 -32.15
C HIS A 596 -19.63 -1.25 -30.90
N ASN A 597 -19.27 0.02 -30.86
CA ASN A 597 -18.71 0.65 -29.68
C ASN A 597 -19.33 2.02 -29.44
N TYR A 598 -19.49 2.39 -28.17
CA TYR A 598 -20.20 3.59 -27.76
C TYR A 598 -19.42 4.33 -26.66
N PRO A 599 -19.43 5.67 -26.65
CA PRO A 599 -18.85 6.44 -25.57
C PRO A 599 -19.62 6.19 -24.26
N ILE A 600 -18.89 6.04 -23.16
CA ILE A 600 -19.46 6.00 -21.81
C ILE A 600 -19.62 7.45 -21.34
N THR A 601 -20.84 7.80 -20.95
CA THR A 601 -21.18 9.16 -20.51
C THR A 601 -21.25 9.25 -18.98
N ALA A 602 -21.15 10.46 -18.43
CA ALA A 602 -21.30 10.72 -16.98
C ALA A 602 -20.29 10.01 -16.06
N ILE A 603 -19.01 9.95 -16.45
CA ILE A 603 -17.93 9.45 -15.60
C ILE A 603 -17.44 10.59 -14.69
N ASN A 604 -17.26 10.32 -13.40
CA ASN A 604 -16.74 11.31 -12.45
C ASN A 604 -15.27 11.68 -12.73
N ASN A 605 -14.86 12.87 -12.26
CA ASN A 605 -13.46 13.23 -12.19
C ASN A 605 -12.76 12.53 -11.02
N VAL A 606 -11.43 12.41 -11.10
CA VAL A 606 -10.59 11.84 -10.04
C VAL A 606 -9.55 12.88 -9.59
N THR A 607 -9.36 13.01 -8.28
CA THR A 607 -8.40 13.92 -7.66
C THR A 607 -7.33 13.12 -6.92
N VAL A 608 -6.09 13.14 -7.41
CA VAL A 608 -4.94 12.54 -6.71
C VAL A 608 -4.39 13.55 -5.71
N TYR A 609 -4.30 13.17 -4.43
CA TYR A 609 -3.88 14.06 -3.35
C TYR A 609 -3.20 13.29 -2.22
N THR A 610 -1.87 13.25 -2.22
CA THR A 610 -1.07 12.49 -1.23
C THR A 610 -0.78 13.35 0.01
N PRO A 611 -1.25 12.97 1.21
CA PRO A 611 -1.16 13.79 2.40
C PRO A 611 0.16 13.57 3.16
N VAL A 612 0.72 14.66 3.67
CA VAL A 612 1.77 14.66 4.68
C VAL A 612 1.47 15.68 5.76
N VAL A 613 1.94 15.41 6.98
CA VAL A 613 1.78 16.27 8.17
C VAL A 613 3.14 16.49 8.84
N ASN A 614 3.26 17.54 9.65
CA ASN A 614 4.45 17.88 10.40
C ASN A 614 4.05 18.60 11.70
N TYR A 615 4.14 17.87 12.81
CA TYR A 615 3.86 18.38 14.16
C TYR A 615 5.07 18.10 15.05
N SER A 616 6.21 18.64 14.65
CA SER A 616 7.50 18.30 15.24
C SER A 616 7.68 18.96 16.60
N SER A 617 8.46 18.31 17.47
CA SER A 617 8.79 18.87 18.79
C SER A 617 10.22 18.54 19.17
N ILE A 618 10.78 19.32 20.09
CA ILE A 618 12.10 19.10 20.67
C ILE A 618 11.94 18.99 22.19
N SER A 619 12.69 18.08 22.82
CA SER A 619 12.70 17.93 24.27
C SER A 619 13.19 19.21 24.95
N ASP A 620 12.60 19.53 26.10
CA ASP A 620 12.89 20.73 26.86
C ASP A 620 13.67 20.39 28.13
N ASP A 621 14.96 20.75 28.17
CA ASP A 621 15.86 20.40 29.28
C ASP A 621 15.86 21.47 30.39
N LYS A 622 14.65 21.83 30.85
CA LYS A 622 14.44 22.89 31.86
C LYS A 622 15.19 22.61 33.16
N ILE A 623 15.28 21.35 33.58
CA ILE A 623 15.85 20.99 34.88
C ILE A 623 17.36 21.29 35.01
N HIS A 624 18.03 21.55 33.89
CA HIS A 624 19.44 21.95 33.81
C HIS A 624 19.62 23.41 33.37
N ASN A 625 18.53 24.17 33.25
CA ASN A 625 18.56 25.56 32.80
C ASN A 625 18.89 26.50 33.98
N GLN A 626 20.10 27.07 33.94
CA GLN A 626 20.63 27.98 34.95
C GLN A 626 20.39 29.47 34.68
N LYS A 627 19.62 29.84 33.64
CA LYS A 627 19.36 31.25 33.31
C LYS A 627 18.73 31.99 34.49
N THR A 628 19.22 33.19 34.78
CA THR A 628 18.59 34.10 35.76
C THR A 628 17.13 34.37 35.40
N VAL A 629 16.86 34.56 34.09
CA VAL A 629 15.53 34.72 33.52
C VAL A 629 15.42 33.82 32.28
N PRO A 630 14.83 32.61 32.38
CA PRO A 630 14.68 31.71 31.24
C PRO A 630 13.51 32.09 30.32
N ASP A 631 13.61 31.79 29.03
CA ASP A 631 12.50 31.97 28.08
C ASP A 631 11.56 30.75 28.11
N VAL A 632 10.40 30.91 28.74
CA VAL A 632 9.40 29.84 28.88
C VAL A 632 8.73 29.41 27.57
N LYS A 633 8.90 30.18 26.48
CA LYS A 633 8.32 29.88 25.16
C LYS A 633 9.27 29.06 24.28
N ARG A 634 10.51 28.89 24.68
CA ARG A 634 11.56 28.17 23.94
C ARG A 634 11.92 26.88 24.67
N MET A 635 12.26 25.85 23.91
CA MET A 635 12.80 24.63 24.51
C MET A 635 14.26 24.88 24.92
N ALA A 636 14.59 24.59 26.17
CA ALA A 636 15.95 24.73 26.67
C ALA A 636 16.82 23.59 26.13
N LEU A 637 17.89 23.94 25.42
CA LEU A 637 18.94 23.03 24.98
C LEU A 637 20.23 23.37 25.72
N ILE A 638 20.73 22.44 26.52
CA ILE A 638 21.92 22.68 27.33
C ILE A 638 23.16 22.18 26.58
N LEU A 639 24.19 23.03 26.53
CA LEU A 639 25.47 22.67 25.92
C LEU A 639 26.04 21.39 26.53
N ASP A 640 26.61 20.53 25.67
CA ASP A 640 27.23 19.25 26.06
C ASP A 640 26.24 18.19 26.57
N ARG A 641 24.95 18.34 26.25
CA ARG A 641 23.89 17.39 26.63
C ARG A 641 23.09 16.88 25.43
N PRO A 642 22.53 15.66 25.53
CA PRO A 642 21.64 15.12 24.51
C PRO A 642 20.28 15.83 24.54
N PHE A 643 19.66 15.95 23.37
CA PHE A 643 18.25 16.35 23.23
C PHE A 643 17.54 15.46 22.22
N THR A 644 16.23 15.31 22.38
CA THR A 644 15.40 14.44 21.54
C THR A 644 14.54 15.29 20.62
N VAL A 645 14.61 15.00 19.33
CA VAL A 645 13.74 15.53 18.29
C VAL A 645 12.67 14.50 17.98
N ARG A 646 11.41 14.92 18.00
CA ARG A 646 10.26 14.09 17.63
C ARG A 646 9.63 14.61 16.34
N ILE A 647 9.57 13.77 15.31
CA ILE A 647 8.90 14.07 14.03
C ILE A 647 7.80 13.02 13.80
N PRO A 648 6.56 13.28 14.27
CA PRO A 648 5.46 12.34 14.11
C PRO A 648 4.99 12.27 12.65
N THR A 649 4.52 11.10 12.24
CA THR A 649 3.80 10.88 10.98
C THR A 649 2.28 11.00 11.16
N SER A 650 1.84 11.16 12.40
CA SER A 650 0.44 11.34 12.76
C SER A 650 0.10 12.78 13.11
N GLY A 651 -1.12 13.19 12.77
CA GLY A 651 -1.54 14.56 12.93
C GLY A 651 -2.88 14.83 12.27
N GLN A 652 -3.39 16.05 12.45
CA GLN A 652 -4.58 16.52 11.73
C GLN A 652 -4.20 16.91 10.30
N HIS A 653 -4.98 16.44 9.33
CA HIS A 653 -4.95 16.92 7.93
C HIS A 653 -6.33 17.52 7.57
N GLN A 654 -6.78 17.45 6.33
CA GLN A 654 -8.10 17.89 5.90
C GLN A 654 -9.22 17.30 6.76
N ASN A 655 -10.34 18.03 6.88
CA ASN A 655 -11.49 17.55 7.66
C ASN A 655 -12.08 16.29 7.01
N GLU A 656 -12.22 15.21 7.80
CA GLU A 656 -12.70 13.91 7.32
C GLU A 656 -14.12 13.96 6.72
N SER A 657 -14.98 14.88 7.16
CA SER A 657 -16.32 15.05 6.59
C SER A 657 -16.29 15.61 5.17
N ALA A 658 -15.27 16.40 4.82
CA ALA A 658 -15.09 16.97 3.48
C ALA A 658 -14.15 16.13 2.60
N TYR A 659 -13.19 15.44 3.23
CA TYR A 659 -12.20 14.57 2.60
C TYR A 659 -12.17 13.22 3.34
N PRO A 660 -13.10 12.30 3.06
CA PRO A 660 -13.08 10.97 3.63
C PRO A 660 -11.74 10.28 3.37
N GLY A 661 -11.18 9.62 4.38
CA GLY A 661 -9.84 9.03 4.29
C GLY A 661 -8.71 9.97 4.77
N TYR A 662 -9.02 11.24 5.01
CA TYR A 662 -8.15 12.24 5.66
C TYR A 662 -8.67 12.54 7.08
N GLY A 663 -8.05 13.46 7.81
CA GLY A 663 -8.40 13.80 9.19
C GLY A 663 -7.24 13.60 10.16
N LYS A 664 -7.54 13.39 11.45
CA LYS A 664 -6.53 13.09 12.48
C LYS A 664 -6.14 11.62 12.46
N ARG A 665 -4.98 11.28 11.92
CA ARG A 665 -4.51 9.89 11.78
C ARG A 665 -3.01 9.83 11.54
N ASP A 666 -2.49 8.60 11.43
CA ASP A 666 -1.15 8.33 10.94
C ASP A 666 -1.11 8.30 9.40
N PHE A 667 -0.15 9.04 8.83
CA PHE A 667 0.07 9.20 7.40
C PHE A 667 1.42 8.62 6.96
N ALA A 668 2.13 7.87 7.81
CA ALA A 668 3.46 7.30 7.50
C ALA A 668 3.56 6.65 6.11
N LYS A 669 2.50 5.95 5.67
CA LYS A 669 2.41 5.31 4.35
C LYS A 669 2.76 6.25 3.19
N TYR A 670 2.45 7.55 3.31
CA TYR A 670 2.53 8.53 2.22
C TYR A 670 3.80 9.39 2.28
N PHE A 671 4.71 9.11 3.21
CA PHE A 671 5.93 9.89 3.40
C PHE A 671 7.05 9.28 2.57
N ARG A 672 7.73 10.12 1.77
CA ARG A 672 9.04 9.77 1.20
C ARG A 672 10.12 9.80 2.27
N ILE A 673 10.16 10.91 3.01
CA ILE A 673 11.25 11.21 3.94
C ILE A 673 10.84 12.31 4.93
N LYS A 674 11.45 12.27 6.11
CA LYS A 674 11.36 13.29 7.16
C LYS A 674 12.71 13.94 7.35
N GLN A 675 12.76 15.25 7.53
CA GLN A 675 14.03 15.96 7.67
C GLN A 675 13.97 17.04 8.74
N VAL A 676 15.09 17.23 9.43
CA VAL A 676 15.34 18.31 10.38
C VAL A 676 16.59 19.09 9.96
N LEU A 677 16.59 20.40 10.18
CA LEU A 677 17.72 21.29 9.95
C LEU A 677 17.94 22.16 11.18
N PHE A 678 19.14 22.04 11.75
CA PHE A 678 19.58 22.85 12.87
C PHE A 678 20.38 24.06 12.38
N PRO A 679 20.12 25.28 12.90
CA PRO A 679 20.94 26.47 12.62
C PRO A 679 22.28 26.47 13.38
N PHE A 680 22.61 25.38 14.06
CA PHE A 680 23.84 25.13 14.80
C PHE A 680 24.36 23.70 14.52
N ASP A 681 25.62 23.45 14.88
CA ASP A 681 26.24 22.14 14.72
C ASP A 681 25.63 21.11 15.68
N VAL A 682 25.51 19.84 15.24
CA VAL A 682 25.04 18.74 16.09
C VAL A 682 25.79 17.44 15.79
N TYR A 683 25.82 16.53 16.76
CA TYR A 683 26.20 15.14 16.53
C TYR A 683 24.98 14.22 16.58
N ALA A 684 25.04 13.09 15.88
CA ALA A 684 24.15 11.97 16.16
C ALA A 684 24.36 11.45 17.60
N LYS A 685 23.42 10.63 18.06
CA LYS A 685 23.46 9.98 19.39
C LYS A 685 24.79 9.28 19.71
N ASP A 686 25.46 8.72 18.69
CA ASP A 686 26.74 8.01 18.84
C ASP A 686 27.93 8.91 19.19
N GLY A 687 27.78 10.24 19.07
CA GLY A 687 28.85 11.21 19.26
C GLY A 687 29.94 11.18 18.19
N GLN A 688 29.79 10.38 17.14
CA GLN A 688 30.78 10.18 16.07
C GLN A 688 30.33 10.86 14.78
N THR A 689 29.04 10.75 14.44
CA THR A 689 28.51 11.32 13.20
C THR A 689 28.22 12.81 13.39
N PHE A 690 28.96 13.66 12.69
CA PHE A 690 28.86 15.12 12.79
C PHE A 690 28.02 15.73 11.66
N TYR A 691 27.09 16.62 12.02
CA TYR A 691 26.32 17.42 11.08
C TYR A 691 26.60 18.91 11.29
N PRO A 692 27.22 19.61 10.32
CA PRO A 692 27.43 21.03 10.42
C PRO A 692 26.09 21.78 10.34
N LYS A 693 26.04 22.98 10.93
CA LYS A 693 24.87 23.85 10.88
C LYS A 693 24.31 24.02 9.46
N ASN A 694 23.00 24.18 9.36
CA ASN A 694 22.24 24.35 8.11
C ASN A 694 22.29 23.14 7.16
N THR A 695 22.45 21.93 7.70
CA THR A 695 22.37 20.66 6.96
C THR A 695 21.02 20.01 7.19
N TRP A 696 20.34 19.58 6.12
CA TRP A 696 19.16 18.72 6.23
C TRP A 696 19.59 17.30 6.61
N ILE A 697 19.05 16.80 7.71
CA ILE A 697 19.33 15.48 8.24
C ILE A 697 18.10 14.60 8.02
N ASP A 698 18.30 13.47 7.35
CA ASP A 698 17.25 12.50 7.06
C ASP A 698 16.92 11.67 8.30
N VAL A 699 15.64 11.60 8.64
CA VAL A 699 15.11 10.76 9.71
C VAL A 699 14.23 9.67 9.08
N PRO A 700 14.47 8.38 9.36
CA PRO A 700 13.64 7.30 8.85
C PRO A 700 12.15 7.52 9.19
N VAL A 701 11.24 7.24 8.24
CA VAL A 701 9.80 7.52 8.39
C VAL A 701 9.23 6.89 9.66
N ASN A 702 9.57 5.63 9.94
CA ASN A 702 9.09 4.89 11.11
C ASN A 702 9.78 5.27 12.43
N GLN A 703 10.85 6.07 12.39
CA GLN A 703 11.56 6.55 13.58
C GLN A 703 10.95 7.89 14.03
N LEU A 704 10.08 7.85 15.04
CA LEU A 704 9.39 9.06 15.51
C LEU A 704 10.30 9.96 16.34
N ASP A 705 11.21 9.38 17.13
CA ASP A 705 12.12 10.09 18.03
C ASP A 705 13.58 9.86 17.64
N THR A 706 14.37 10.93 17.63
CA THR A 706 15.80 10.91 17.28
C THR A 706 16.58 11.72 18.30
N VAL A 707 17.62 11.13 18.90
CA VAL A 707 18.49 11.81 19.86
C VAL A 707 19.70 12.39 19.14
N PHE A 708 20.00 13.66 19.44
CA PHE A 708 21.19 14.37 18.99
C PHE A 708 21.98 14.85 20.21
N ASN A 709 23.29 15.04 20.05
CA ASN A 709 24.16 15.63 21.07
C ASN A 709 24.55 17.04 20.66
N LEU A 710 24.41 18.01 21.59
CA LEU A 710 24.76 19.41 21.35
C LEU A 710 26.24 19.67 21.66
N PRO A 711 27.08 20.05 20.68
CA PRO A 711 28.48 20.38 20.93
C PRO A 711 28.64 21.62 21.82
N VAL A 712 29.60 21.58 22.73
CA VAL A 712 29.87 22.67 23.69
C VAL A 712 30.34 23.99 23.06
N TRP A 713 30.82 23.98 21.81
CA TRP A 713 31.25 25.19 21.09
C TRP A 713 30.12 25.92 20.36
N VAL A 714 28.90 25.39 20.36
CA VAL A 714 27.75 26.12 19.84
C VAL A 714 27.58 27.40 20.64
N ASP A 715 27.34 28.51 19.96
CA ASP A 715 27.11 29.79 20.63
C ASP A 715 25.76 29.76 21.36
N GLU A 716 25.76 30.22 22.61
CA GLU A 716 24.52 30.43 23.37
C GLU A 716 23.62 31.45 22.67
N GLY A 717 22.30 31.22 22.71
CA GLY A 717 21.33 32.13 22.12
C GLY A 717 20.05 31.47 21.63
N ASN A 718 19.22 32.28 20.99
CA ASN A 718 17.91 31.88 20.47
C ASN A 718 18.04 31.36 19.02
N TYR A 719 17.44 30.21 18.77
CA TYR A 719 17.46 29.55 17.46
C TYR A 719 16.06 29.05 17.08
N THR A 720 15.86 28.84 15.78
CA THR A 720 14.65 28.21 15.24
C THR A 720 15.08 27.01 14.41
N VAL A 721 14.69 25.81 14.85
CA VAL A 721 14.96 24.55 14.16
C VAL A 721 13.88 24.32 13.11
N LEU A 722 14.26 23.93 11.90
CA LEU A 722 13.35 23.75 10.78
C LEU A 722 13.08 22.27 10.53
N PHE A 723 11.84 21.94 10.21
CA PHE A 723 11.39 20.60 9.87
C PHE A 723 10.71 20.60 8.52
N ARG A 724 10.87 19.50 7.77
CA ARG A 724 10.04 19.24 6.60
C ARG A 724 9.81 17.75 6.38
N ASN A 725 8.58 17.41 6.05
CA ASN A 725 8.14 16.06 5.72
C ASN A 725 7.63 16.05 4.29
N ILE A 726 8.20 15.19 3.46
CA ILE A 726 8.00 15.20 2.00
C ILE A 726 7.16 14.00 1.59
N ALA A 727 6.11 14.25 0.81
CA ALA A 727 5.23 13.20 0.29
C ALA A 727 5.96 12.26 -0.69
N GLU A 728 5.55 10.99 -0.74
CA GLU A 728 6.12 9.97 -1.63
C GLU A 728 6.07 10.36 -3.12
N ASN A 729 5.05 11.11 -3.51
CA ASN A 729 4.83 11.58 -4.88
C ASN A 729 5.32 13.01 -5.14
N ALA A 730 6.12 13.56 -4.23
CA ALA A 730 6.66 14.91 -4.39
C ALA A 730 7.55 14.99 -5.64
N PRO A 731 7.31 15.96 -6.56
CA PRO A 731 8.17 16.17 -7.72
C PRO A 731 9.58 16.65 -7.30
N GLY A 732 10.50 16.75 -8.26
CA GLY A 732 11.87 17.25 -7.98
C GLY A 732 11.87 18.70 -7.46
N SER A 733 10.99 19.55 -7.99
CA SER A 733 10.68 20.87 -7.45
C SER A 733 9.34 20.82 -6.73
N PHE A 734 9.27 21.31 -5.49
CA PHE A 734 8.06 21.25 -4.67
C PHE A 734 7.86 22.54 -3.86
N THR A 735 6.62 22.78 -3.45
CA THR A 735 6.24 23.82 -2.48
C THR A 735 5.86 23.18 -1.15
N ALA A 736 5.89 23.99 -0.08
CA ALA A 736 5.71 23.54 1.29
C ALA A 736 4.71 24.43 2.05
N GLU A 737 4.02 23.83 3.00
CA GLU A 737 2.99 24.47 3.82
C GLU A 737 3.13 24.08 5.29
N GLN A 738 2.74 24.98 6.18
CA GLN A 738 2.83 24.78 7.62
C GLN A 738 1.88 23.66 8.09
N ASP A 739 2.34 22.80 9.00
CA ASP A 739 1.64 21.70 9.67
C ASP A 739 1.20 20.53 8.78
N ALA A 740 0.67 20.81 7.58
CA ALA A 740 0.25 19.81 6.61
C ALA A 740 0.22 20.42 5.21
N ASN A 741 0.29 19.58 4.17
CA ASN A 741 0.07 20.05 2.80
C ASN A 741 -1.43 20.22 2.49
N PHE A 742 -2.11 21.18 3.15
CA PHE A 742 -3.55 21.42 2.97
C PHE A 742 -3.93 21.91 1.56
N ASP A 743 -3.09 22.71 0.91
CA ASP A 743 -3.23 22.97 -0.51
C ASP A 743 -2.68 21.78 -1.30
N LEU A 744 -3.50 21.26 -2.21
CA LEU A 744 -3.19 20.13 -3.08
C LEU A 744 -1.92 20.36 -3.92
N ASN A 745 -1.58 21.61 -4.22
CA ASN A 745 -0.36 21.97 -4.95
C ASN A 745 0.93 21.72 -4.13
N ASN A 746 0.84 21.63 -2.80
CA ASN A 746 1.97 21.38 -1.92
C ASN A 746 2.23 19.88 -1.73
N HIS A 747 3.50 19.49 -1.67
CA HIS A 747 3.93 18.10 -1.41
C HIS A 747 4.74 17.98 -0.12
N VAL A 748 4.88 19.07 0.61
CA VAL A 748 5.71 19.13 1.81
C VAL A 748 4.94 19.81 2.93
N ALA A 749 4.95 19.18 4.10
CA ALA A 749 4.53 19.79 5.36
C ALA A 749 5.78 20.27 6.10
N LYS A 750 5.84 21.55 6.46
CA LYS A 750 6.94 22.14 7.24
C LYS A 750 6.47 22.50 8.65
N ASP A 751 7.42 22.57 9.56
CA ASP A 751 7.21 23.03 10.92
C ASP A 751 8.48 23.68 11.46
N THR A 752 8.36 24.42 12.55
CA THR A 752 9.48 25.10 13.22
C THR A 752 9.36 25.00 14.73
N VAL A 753 10.46 24.72 15.41
CA VAL A 753 10.52 24.72 16.87
C VAL A 753 11.56 25.73 17.33
N ASP A 754 11.12 26.65 18.20
CA ASP A 754 12.00 27.64 18.82
C ASP A 754 12.72 27.05 20.03
N VAL A 755 14.04 27.23 20.06
CA VAL A 755 14.92 26.73 21.12
C VAL A 755 15.83 27.83 21.63
N GLU A 756 16.34 27.66 22.85
CA GLU A 756 17.38 28.48 23.46
C GLU A 756 18.56 27.58 23.83
N VAL A 757 19.75 27.86 23.30
CA VAL A 757 20.99 27.16 23.67
C VAL A 757 21.63 27.87 24.85
N ILE A 758 21.91 27.11 25.91
CA ILE A 758 22.27 27.66 27.23
C ILE A 758 23.55 26.97 27.76
N GLY A 759 24.48 27.78 28.25
CA GLY A 759 25.69 27.36 28.94
C GLY A 759 25.46 27.05 30.43
N ARG A 760 26.52 26.73 31.17
CA ARG A 760 26.42 26.37 32.60
C ARG A 760 27.61 26.84 33.42
N ILE A 761 27.36 27.10 34.71
CA ILE A 761 28.35 27.22 35.79
C ILE A 761 28.28 25.92 36.61
N TYR A 762 29.43 25.31 36.88
CA TYR A 762 29.49 23.98 37.53
C TYR A 762 30.87 23.71 38.16
N ASP A 763 30.99 22.59 38.87
CA ASP A 763 32.23 22.06 39.42
C ASP A 763 32.92 23.01 40.44
N PHE A 764 32.17 23.73 41.27
CA PHE A 764 32.78 24.53 42.34
C PHE A 764 33.48 23.61 43.35
N HIS A 765 34.74 23.90 43.67
CA HIS A 765 35.46 23.15 44.71
C HIS A 765 36.64 23.91 45.33
N VAL A 766 36.94 23.58 46.58
CA VAL A 766 38.10 24.12 47.30
C VAL A 766 39.33 23.26 47.01
N THR A 767 40.36 23.89 46.46
CA THR A 767 41.59 23.26 45.97
C THR A 767 42.77 23.34 46.93
N ASP A 768 42.73 24.28 47.88
CA ASP A 768 43.82 24.48 48.85
C ASP A 768 43.37 25.32 50.04
N ILE A 769 44.00 25.15 51.21
CA ILE A 769 43.80 25.99 52.40
C ILE A 769 45.18 26.41 52.92
N ALA A 770 45.37 27.69 53.20
CA ALA A 770 46.65 28.26 53.62
C ALA A 770 47.03 27.95 55.07
N ASP A 771 46.08 27.52 55.90
CA ASP A 771 46.33 27.05 57.26
C ASP A 771 47.27 25.83 57.23
N PHE A 772 48.39 25.92 57.98
CA PHE A 772 49.43 24.89 57.99
C PHE A 772 48.93 23.51 58.41
N ASN A 773 47.84 23.41 59.17
CA ASN A 773 47.23 22.14 59.56
C ASN A 773 46.59 21.39 58.38
N TRP A 774 46.35 22.09 57.26
CA TRP A 774 45.75 21.55 56.05
C TRP A 774 46.76 21.30 54.94
N GLU A 775 48.00 21.75 55.09
CA GLU A 775 49.02 21.70 54.04
C GLU A 775 49.19 20.28 53.46
N LYS A 776 49.35 19.26 54.31
CA LYS A 776 49.54 17.86 53.88
C LYS A 776 48.28 17.19 53.31
N VAL A 777 47.12 17.84 53.40
CA VAL A 777 45.90 17.38 52.70
C VAL A 777 46.06 17.64 51.21
N PHE A 778 46.54 18.83 50.85
CA PHE A 778 46.64 19.30 49.47
C PHE A 778 48.04 19.13 48.88
N ARG A 779 49.08 18.98 49.71
CA ARG A 779 50.50 18.93 49.31
C ARG A 779 51.14 17.60 49.67
N THR A 780 52.01 17.11 48.79
CA THR A 780 52.70 15.82 48.96
C THR A 780 53.69 15.81 50.13
N ALA A 781 54.20 16.97 50.52
CA ALA A 781 55.08 17.16 51.67
C ALA A 781 54.99 18.60 52.21
N LYS A 782 55.44 18.81 53.44
CA LYS A 782 55.52 20.16 54.05
C LYS A 782 56.40 21.07 53.20
N GLY A 783 55.96 22.29 52.90
CA GLY A 783 56.61 23.27 52.02
C GLY A 783 56.48 23.00 50.51
N SER A 784 56.03 21.80 50.11
CA SER A 784 55.96 21.38 48.71
C SER A 784 54.90 22.16 47.93
N SER A 785 55.15 22.45 46.66
CA SER A 785 54.13 22.96 45.73
C SER A 785 53.38 21.85 45.00
N SER A 786 53.88 20.61 45.06
CA SER A 786 53.27 19.49 44.36
C SER A 786 51.95 19.10 45.04
N ALA A 787 50.87 19.10 44.26
CA ALA A 787 49.53 18.79 44.74
C ALA A 787 49.32 17.28 44.94
N THR A 788 48.50 16.89 45.91
CA THR A 788 48.02 15.50 46.11
C THR A 788 46.90 15.12 45.15
N GLY A 789 46.29 16.11 44.47
CA GLY A 789 45.08 15.94 43.66
C GLY A 789 43.79 15.89 44.49
N LYS A 790 43.85 16.03 45.81
CA LYS A 790 42.67 16.10 46.68
C LYS A 790 42.08 17.51 46.67
N SER A 791 40.76 17.59 46.69
CA SER A 791 39.97 18.84 46.78
C SER A 791 38.61 18.56 47.41
N TYR A 792 37.93 19.59 47.91
CA TYR A 792 36.60 19.47 48.52
C TYR A 792 35.55 20.01 47.56
N TRP A 793 34.75 19.11 47.00
CA TRP A 793 33.69 19.40 46.02
C TRP A 793 32.38 19.77 46.71
N VAL A 794 31.48 20.47 46.03
CA VAL A 794 30.11 20.74 46.52
C VAL A 794 29.48 19.49 47.16
N GLY A 795 29.54 18.35 46.47
CA GLY A 795 29.08 17.06 46.99
C GLY A 795 29.73 15.87 46.25
N PRO A 796 29.13 14.67 46.36
CA PRO A 796 29.62 13.46 45.70
C PRO A 796 29.33 13.40 44.19
N ASN A 797 28.49 14.30 43.67
CA ASN A 797 27.97 14.22 42.31
C ASN A 797 28.70 15.16 41.33
N GLY A 798 28.52 14.85 40.05
CA GLY A 798 28.97 15.57 38.88
C GLY A 798 27.97 16.64 38.44
N ILE A 799 28.26 17.23 37.28
CA ILE A 799 27.46 18.34 36.74
C ILE A 799 26.00 17.95 36.48
N ASP A 800 25.74 16.68 36.11
CA ASP A 800 24.40 16.19 35.76
C ASP A 800 23.84 15.20 36.80
N GLY A 801 24.41 15.19 38.02
CA GLY A 801 23.94 14.37 39.15
C GLY A 801 24.54 12.96 39.23
N GLU A 802 25.37 12.54 38.28
CA GLU A 802 26.11 11.27 38.34
C GLU A 802 27.22 11.28 39.39
N LEU A 803 27.58 10.14 39.98
CA LEU A 803 28.66 10.10 40.98
C LEU A 803 30.02 10.51 40.38
N ARG A 804 30.68 11.48 41.01
CA ARG A 804 32.02 11.96 40.67
C ARG A 804 33.14 11.01 41.13
N GLY A 805 32.87 10.23 42.20
CA GLY A 805 33.81 9.25 42.75
C GLY A 805 34.78 9.80 43.80
N ASN A 806 34.54 11.00 44.36
CA ASN A 806 35.24 11.48 45.55
C ASN A 806 34.85 10.67 46.79
N SER A 807 35.79 10.50 47.73
CA SER A 807 35.57 9.78 48.99
C SER A 807 35.34 10.74 50.16
N THR A 808 34.68 10.31 51.23
CA THR A 808 34.68 11.06 52.51
C THR A 808 36.12 11.31 52.97
N PRO A 809 36.47 12.49 53.52
CA PRO A 809 35.63 13.65 53.83
C PRO A 809 35.67 14.78 52.76
N TYR A 810 35.98 14.46 51.49
CA TYR A 810 36.28 15.45 50.44
C TYR A 810 35.04 16.10 49.81
N THR A 811 34.16 16.66 50.64
CA THR A 811 32.96 17.42 50.26
C THR A 811 32.85 18.70 51.08
N LEU A 812 32.16 19.71 50.54
CA LEU A 812 31.80 20.93 51.26
C LEU A 812 30.62 20.66 52.21
N PRO A 813 30.38 21.55 53.21
CA PRO A 813 31.32 22.56 53.68
C PRO A 813 32.50 21.94 54.42
N ILE A 814 33.63 22.65 54.44
CA ILE A 814 34.80 22.26 55.24
C ILE A 814 34.56 22.69 56.68
N MET A 815 34.43 21.70 57.57
CA MET A 815 34.10 21.88 58.98
C MET A 815 35.05 21.11 59.89
N ARG A 816 34.87 21.23 61.21
CA ARG A 816 35.59 20.41 62.18
C ARG A 816 35.34 18.94 61.89
N GLY A 817 36.40 18.19 61.63
CA GLY A 817 36.34 16.78 61.22
C GLY A 817 36.54 16.53 59.73
N SER A 818 36.51 17.58 58.88
CA SER A 818 36.76 17.43 57.44
C SER A 818 38.24 17.19 57.12
N ASN A 819 39.18 17.41 58.05
CA ASN A 819 40.59 17.11 57.85
C ASN A 819 40.84 15.58 57.90
N PRO A 820 41.31 14.93 56.82
CA PRO A 820 41.46 13.48 56.75
C PRO A 820 42.71 12.96 57.48
N LEU A 821 43.60 13.83 57.94
CA LEU A 821 44.85 13.42 58.58
C LEU A 821 44.59 12.87 59.99
N ASN A 822 45.29 11.79 60.34
CA ASN A 822 45.16 11.19 61.66
C ASN A 822 45.60 12.18 62.76
N GLY A 823 44.76 12.36 63.78
CA GLY A 823 44.96 13.33 64.86
C GLY A 823 44.43 14.75 64.61
N PHE A 824 43.83 15.04 63.45
CA PHE A 824 43.37 16.39 63.07
C PHE A 824 41.83 16.55 63.10
N LYS A 825 41.09 15.61 63.68
CA LYS A 825 39.60 15.65 63.70
C LYS A 825 39.02 16.86 64.45
N ASN A 826 39.77 17.47 65.37
CA ASN A 826 39.40 18.68 66.10
C ASN A 826 39.69 19.98 65.34
N VAL A 827 40.40 19.92 64.21
CA VAL A 827 40.86 21.10 63.49
C VAL A 827 39.76 21.63 62.57
N ALA A 828 39.49 22.92 62.69
CA ALA A 828 38.75 23.74 61.75
C ALA A 828 39.68 24.79 61.14
N VAL A 829 39.24 25.50 60.11
CA VAL A 829 40.05 26.56 59.49
C VAL A 829 40.03 27.78 60.41
N LYS A 830 41.20 28.39 60.68
CA LYS A 830 41.27 29.61 61.51
C LYS A 830 41.05 30.86 60.67
N THR A 831 40.45 31.88 61.27
CA THR A 831 40.25 33.20 60.64
C THR A 831 41.59 33.80 60.22
N GLY A 832 41.62 34.61 59.15
CA GLY A 832 42.86 35.13 58.55
C GLY A 832 43.51 34.21 57.51
N TYR A 833 43.37 32.88 57.59
CA TYR A 833 43.84 32.00 56.53
C TYR A 833 42.87 31.96 55.35
N HIS A 834 43.42 32.04 54.15
CA HIS A 834 42.66 31.95 52.92
C HIS A 834 42.54 30.52 52.40
N PHE A 835 41.42 30.23 51.75
CA PHE A 835 41.26 29.06 50.93
C PHE A 835 41.27 29.46 49.46
N LYS A 836 41.73 28.55 48.60
CA LYS A 836 41.71 28.70 47.14
C LYS A 836 40.66 27.76 46.59
N PHE A 837 39.96 28.21 45.57
CA PHE A 837 38.94 27.43 44.89
C PHE A 837 38.98 27.73 43.41
N ASP A 838 38.32 26.87 42.65
CA ASP A 838 37.97 27.16 41.28
C ASP A 838 36.58 26.62 40.94
N VAL A 839 36.06 27.12 39.82
CA VAL A 839 34.73 26.82 39.30
C VAL A 839 34.80 26.89 37.78
N LYS A 840 33.99 26.09 37.10
CA LYS A 840 33.98 26.02 35.64
C LYS A 840 32.74 26.70 35.07
N THR A 841 32.90 27.20 33.85
CA THR A 841 31.79 27.56 32.99
C THR A 841 31.93 26.87 31.64
N LYS A 842 30.81 26.64 30.96
CA LYS A 842 30.79 26.25 29.55
C LYS A 842 29.82 27.16 28.78
N GLY A 843 30.19 27.51 27.55
CA GLY A 843 29.45 28.45 26.70
C GLY A 843 30.23 29.71 26.36
N ASN A 844 29.54 30.85 26.26
CA ASN A 844 30.01 32.13 25.74
C ASN A 844 30.72 33.02 26.78
N MET A 845 31.17 32.45 27.90
CA MET A 845 31.86 33.15 29.01
C MET A 845 33.35 33.38 28.74
N PHE A 846 33.72 33.71 27.49
CA PHE A 846 35.11 33.85 27.04
C PHE A 846 35.53 35.26 26.59
N ALA A 847 34.64 36.25 26.64
CA ALA A 847 34.98 37.64 26.35
C ALA A 847 35.82 38.29 27.47
N ASP A 848 36.38 39.47 27.21
CA ASP A 848 37.20 40.27 28.14
C ASP A 848 36.42 40.69 29.40
N LYS A 849 35.20 41.19 29.19
CA LYS A 849 34.35 41.74 30.27
C LYS A 849 33.49 40.69 30.97
N ASP A 850 33.64 39.42 30.61
CA ASP A 850 32.94 38.34 31.30
C ASP A 850 33.59 38.09 32.66
N ALA A 851 32.78 37.76 33.65
CA ALA A 851 33.23 37.50 35.00
C ALA A 851 32.30 36.56 35.76
N LEU A 852 32.79 36.00 36.87
CA LEU A 852 31.93 35.43 37.90
C LEU A 852 31.87 36.36 39.10
N ARG A 853 30.66 36.71 39.53
CA ARG A 853 30.42 37.42 40.78
C ARG A 853 30.11 36.41 41.88
N ILE A 854 30.77 36.57 43.01
CA ILE A 854 30.60 35.76 44.21
C ILE A 854 30.23 36.70 45.34
N THR A 855 29.10 36.44 45.99
CA THR A 855 28.59 37.25 47.09
C THR A 855 28.61 36.43 48.38
N PRO A 856 29.58 36.67 49.28
CA PRO A 856 29.62 36.00 50.57
C PRO A 856 28.52 36.51 51.52
N THR A 857 27.92 35.58 52.26
CA THR A 857 27.09 35.87 53.43
C THR A 857 27.59 35.07 54.63
N PHE A 858 27.30 35.56 55.83
CA PHE A 858 27.92 35.06 57.07
C PHE A 858 26.90 34.65 58.10
N TYR A 859 27.16 33.51 58.74
CA TYR A 859 26.31 32.97 59.80
C TYR A 859 27.17 32.47 60.96
N TYR A 860 26.64 32.50 62.17
CA TYR A 860 27.24 31.91 63.35
C TYR A 860 26.49 30.64 63.75
N GLN A 861 27.24 29.61 64.14
CA GLN A 861 26.70 28.41 64.78
C GLN A 861 27.53 28.07 66.02
N ASP A 862 26.86 27.75 67.12
CA ASP A 862 27.49 27.39 68.39
C ASP A 862 28.20 26.02 68.29
N LYS A 863 29.31 25.83 69.01
CA LYS A 863 30.08 24.57 68.99
C LYS A 863 29.95 23.70 70.25
N ASP A 864 28.97 24.00 71.10
CA ASP A 864 28.56 23.18 72.25
C ASP A 864 27.60 22.07 71.79
N ALA A 865 27.78 20.85 72.29
CA ALA A 865 26.90 19.72 71.95
C ALA A 865 25.53 19.78 72.65
N SER A 866 25.39 20.64 73.66
CA SER A 866 24.14 20.83 74.41
C SER A 866 23.19 21.87 73.80
N THR A 867 23.68 22.72 72.89
CA THR A 867 22.87 23.69 72.14
C THR A 867 22.16 23.01 70.98
N GLN A 868 20.91 23.43 70.72
CA GLN A 868 20.20 23.01 69.51
C GLN A 868 20.88 23.66 68.29
N PRO A 869 20.96 22.97 67.14
CA PRO A 869 21.56 23.53 65.94
C PRO A 869 20.77 24.76 65.49
N GLU A 870 21.37 25.94 65.57
CA GLU A 870 20.78 27.22 65.16
C GLU A 870 21.76 27.97 64.25
N ARG A 871 21.25 28.44 63.11
CA ARG A 871 22.01 29.20 62.11
C ARG A 871 21.68 30.69 62.23
N VAL A 872 22.51 31.44 62.95
CA VAL A 872 22.29 32.86 63.24
C VAL A 872 22.93 33.73 62.16
N PRO A 873 22.20 34.54 61.38
CA PRO A 873 22.81 35.49 60.45
C PRO A 873 23.60 36.55 61.21
N VAL A 874 24.81 36.87 60.77
CA VAL A 874 25.70 37.80 61.47
C VAL A 874 26.21 38.94 60.61
N ASP A 875 26.44 40.09 61.25
CA ASP A 875 27.31 41.14 60.72
C ASP A 875 28.72 40.91 61.26
N LEU A 876 29.72 41.02 60.39
CA LEU A 876 31.12 40.85 60.74
C LEU A 876 31.82 42.21 60.77
N TYR A 877 32.66 42.40 61.80
CA TYR A 877 33.44 43.61 61.98
C TYR A 877 34.94 43.28 62.07
N TYR A 878 35.80 44.17 61.59
CA TYR A 878 37.25 44.02 61.69
C TYR A 878 37.94 45.32 62.11
N HIS A 879 39.25 45.28 62.25
CA HIS A 879 40.08 46.45 62.53
C HIS A 879 41.01 46.71 61.36
N SER A 880 41.13 47.97 60.98
CA SER A 880 42.26 48.48 60.21
C SER A 880 43.23 49.20 61.16
N ASP A 881 44.41 49.57 60.67
CA ASP A 881 45.42 50.30 61.46
C ASP A 881 44.86 51.61 62.06
N ASN A 882 43.91 52.25 61.37
CA ASN A 882 43.41 53.58 61.72
C ASN A 882 41.95 53.61 62.21
N LYS A 883 41.22 52.50 62.11
CA LYS A 883 39.79 52.45 62.46
C LYS A 883 39.41 51.07 63.00
N LYS A 884 38.79 51.08 64.19
CA LYS A 884 38.24 49.89 64.84
C LYS A 884 36.79 49.63 64.39
N PHE A 885 36.37 48.38 64.55
CA PHE A 885 35.04 47.85 64.25
C PHE A 885 34.45 48.36 62.93
N ILE A 886 35.15 48.12 61.82
CA ILE A 886 34.64 48.36 60.46
C ILE A 886 33.72 47.21 60.10
N LYS A 887 32.44 47.48 59.81
CA LYS A 887 31.49 46.48 59.32
C LYS A 887 31.85 46.08 57.89
N ILE A 888 31.99 44.78 57.64
CA ILE A 888 32.21 44.22 56.29
C ILE A 888 31.04 44.63 55.37
N GLY A 889 31.35 45.13 54.17
CA GLY A 889 30.38 45.62 53.19
C GLY A 889 29.73 46.97 53.51
N SER A 890 30.18 47.66 54.57
CA SER A 890 29.79 49.05 54.80
C SER A 890 30.59 50.02 53.92
N VAL A 891 30.15 51.27 53.81
CA VAL A 891 30.91 52.33 53.12
C VAL A 891 32.30 52.59 53.73
N SER A 892 32.54 52.12 54.97
CA SER A 892 33.85 52.21 55.63
C SER A 892 34.77 51.01 55.34
N ASP A 893 34.23 49.94 54.75
CA ASP A 893 35.02 48.80 54.29
C ASP A 893 35.66 49.16 52.95
N THR A 894 36.95 49.49 53.01
CA THR A 894 37.74 49.87 51.83
C THR A 894 38.83 48.83 51.53
N GLU A 895 38.76 47.65 52.16
CA GLU A 895 39.78 46.61 51.99
C GLU A 895 39.80 46.08 50.55
N LYS A 896 40.98 45.87 49.99
CA LYS A 896 41.14 45.39 48.61
C LYS A 896 41.89 44.07 48.56
N ARG A 897 41.22 43.05 48.02
CA ARG A 897 41.80 41.72 47.81
C ARG A 897 42.22 41.54 46.36
N SER A 898 43.41 40.99 46.19
CA SER A 898 43.96 40.65 44.88
C SER A 898 44.34 39.19 44.79
N ILE A 899 44.16 38.60 43.61
CA ILE A 899 44.49 37.20 43.30
C ILE A 899 45.54 37.17 42.20
N THR A 900 46.51 36.27 42.32
CA THR A 900 47.45 35.96 41.23
C THR A 900 47.08 34.61 40.60
N LEU A 901 46.85 34.59 39.28
CA LEU A 901 46.46 33.38 38.54
C LEU A 901 47.53 32.29 38.63
N ASN A 902 48.77 32.61 38.24
CA ASN A 902 49.89 31.67 38.25
C ASN A 902 50.59 31.62 39.63
N HIS A 903 49.80 31.60 40.71
CA HIS A 903 50.34 31.44 42.05
C HIS A 903 50.78 29.99 42.28
N ARG A 904 51.94 29.80 42.93
CA ARG A 904 52.60 28.49 43.10
C ARG A 904 51.67 27.38 43.60
N LEU A 905 50.77 27.70 44.54
CA LEU A 905 49.87 26.73 45.17
C LEU A 905 48.54 26.51 44.41
N ARG A 906 48.31 27.16 43.28
CA ARG A 906 47.11 26.88 42.44
C ARG A 906 47.35 25.74 41.45
N ASN A 907 48.62 25.46 41.13
CA ASN A 907 49.01 24.46 40.14
C ASN A 907 48.31 24.61 38.78
N VAL A 908 48.03 25.85 38.36
CA VAL A 908 47.46 26.13 37.03
C VAL A 908 48.42 25.61 35.96
N SER A 909 47.89 24.85 35.00
CA SER A 909 48.70 24.29 33.93
C SER A 909 49.31 25.40 33.06
N ALA A 910 50.64 25.35 32.87
CA ALA A 910 51.33 26.26 31.95
C ALA A 910 50.80 26.13 30.51
N ALA A 911 50.39 24.92 30.11
CA ALA A 911 49.74 24.69 28.82
C ALA A 911 48.37 25.37 28.75
N ALA A 912 47.57 25.32 29.81
CA ALA A 912 46.28 26.02 29.85
C ALA A 912 46.46 27.54 29.73
N ILE A 913 47.42 28.14 30.45
CA ILE A 913 47.73 29.59 30.32
C ILE A 913 48.14 29.94 28.89
N LYS A 914 49.02 29.14 28.28
CA LYS A 914 49.47 29.36 26.89
C LYS A 914 48.33 29.22 25.89
N ASN A 915 47.53 28.17 26.00
CA ASN A 915 46.40 27.88 25.11
C ASN A 915 45.32 28.95 25.24
N THR A 916 45.05 29.42 26.46
CA THR A 916 44.14 30.56 26.71
C THR A 916 44.59 31.79 25.95
N ALA A 917 45.87 32.16 26.09
CA ALA A 917 46.42 33.31 25.38
C ALA A 917 46.38 33.14 23.86
N ALA A 918 46.70 31.95 23.36
CA ALA A 918 46.63 31.64 21.93
C ALA A 918 45.19 31.77 21.38
N SER A 919 44.21 31.22 22.10
CA SER A 919 42.80 31.28 21.69
C SER A 919 42.23 32.69 21.78
N ILE A 920 42.56 33.47 22.81
CA ILE A 920 42.15 34.88 22.89
C ILE A 920 42.72 35.67 21.69
N TYR A 921 43.98 35.41 21.34
CA TYR A 921 44.59 36.06 20.18
C TYR A 921 43.86 35.71 18.88
N ASP A 922 43.51 34.43 18.69
CA ASP A 922 42.86 33.94 17.47
C ASP A 922 41.36 34.29 17.37
N LEU A 923 40.71 34.61 18.50
CA LEU A 923 39.28 34.96 18.57
C LEU A 923 39.00 36.46 18.45
N ALA A 924 40.03 37.30 18.56
CA ALA A 924 39.90 38.75 18.50
C ALA A 924 40.78 39.32 17.38
N ASP A 925 40.28 40.36 16.74
CA ASP A 925 41.01 41.10 15.71
C ASP A 925 41.66 42.38 16.28
N GLY A 926 42.56 42.99 15.52
CA GLY A 926 43.12 44.31 15.86
C GLY A 926 44.34 44.31 16.78
N TRP A 927 45.01 43.17 16.95
CA TRP A 927 46.27 43.09 17.70
C TRP A 927 47.39 43.89 17.03
N THR A 928 48.11 44.70 17.81
CA THR A 928 49.28 45.46 17.36
C THR A 928 50.61 44.72 17.58
N ILE A 929 50.56 43.52 18.17
CA ILE A 929 51.70 42.64 18.45
C ILE A 929 51.42 41.26 17.88
N ASN A 930 52.45 40.47 17.61
CA ASN A 930 52.26 39.11 17.10
C ASN A 930 51.83 38.12 18.21
N LYS A 931 51.40 36.92 17.80
CA LYS A 931 50.86 35.89 18.69
C LYS A 931 51.86 35.45 19.76
N GLU A 932 53.12 35.22 19.40
CA GLU A 932 54.17 34.82 20.36
C GLU A 932 54.42 35.90 21.40
N GLN A 933 54.47 37.17 20.99
CA GLN A 933 54.60 38.32 21.88
C GLN A 933 53.37 38.45 22.80
N TYR A 934 52.16 38.26 22.27
CA TYR A 934 50.94 38.28 23.07
C TYR A 934 50.94 37.17 24.14
N ILE A 935 51.28 35.94 23.74
CA ILE A 935 51.41 34.80 24.67
C ILE A 935 52.45 35.11 25.76
N ALA A 936 53.62 35.63 25.41
CA ALA A 936 54.66 35.98 26.38
C ALA A 936 54.19 37.07 27.35
N ASN A 937 53.46 38.09 26.87
CA ASN A 937 52.88 39.14 27.70
C ASN A 937 51.78 38.61 28.62
N PHE A 938 50.93 37.70 28.13
CA PHE A 938 49.89 37.06 28.92
C PHE A 938 50.49 36.21 30.06
N ILE A 939 51.55 35.44 29.78
CA ILE A 939 52.28 34.67 30.80
C ILE A 939 52.91 35.60 31.85
N LYS A 940 53.49 36.73 31.46
CA LYS A 940 53.99 37.73 32.43
C LYS A 940 52.85 38.29 33.28
N ARG A 941 51.71 38.60 32.67
CA ARG A 941 50.51 39.12 33.35
C ARG A 941 49.92 38.11 34.34
N SER A 942 49.93 36.81 34.04
CA SER A 942 49.38 35.79 34.94
C SER A 942 50.14 35.68 36.28
N ASN A 943 51.36 36.21 36.35
CA ASN A 943 52.17 36.31 37.58
C ASN A 943 51.95 37.62 38.36
N LYS A 944 51.01 38.47 37.93
CA LYS A 944 50.70 39.75 38.61
C LYS A 944 49.40 39.65 39.41
N PRO A 945 49.29 40.38 40.54
CA PRO A 945 48.04 40.49 41.28
C PRO A 945 46.95 41.15 40.43
N THR A 946 45.76 40.55 40.44
CA THR A 946 44.53 41.05 39.83
C THR A 946 43.54 41.41 40.93
N TYR A 947 43.02 42.63 40.93
CA TYR A 947 42.01 43.05 41.90
C TYR A 947 40.74 42.21 41.73
N SER A 948 40.21 41.72 42.84
CA SER A 948 39.09 40.76 42.85
C SER A 948 37.93 41.17 43.75
N GLY A 949 37.96 42.35 44.39
CA GLY A 949 36.91 42.78 45.33
C GLY A 949 37.38 42.88 46.78
N GLY A 950 36.43 42.90 47.72
CA GLY A 950 36.61 43.04 49.17
C GLY A 950 36.24 41.76 49.93
N TYR A 951 35.81 41.89 51.19
CA TYR A 951 35.25 40.77 51.95
C TYR A 951 33.75 40.54 51.65
N ASP A 952 33.04 41.56 51.19
CA ASP A 952 31.60 41.53 50.91
C ASP A 952 31.27 41.08 49.48
N ILE A 953 32.25 41.08 48.57
CA ILE A 953 32.08 40.69 47.17
C ILE A 953 33.41 40.25 46.55
N GLN A 954 33.33 39.24 45.68
CA GLN A 954 34.45 38.84 44.83
C GLN A 954 34.03 38.76 43.36
N ILE A 955 34.83 39.36 42.46
CA ILE A 955 34.62 39.33 41.01
C ILE A 955 35.83 38.68 40.34
N LEU A 956 35.62 37.48 39.80
CA LEU A 956 36.63 36.75 39.03
C LEU A 956 36.56 37.21 37.57
N THR A 957 37.50 38.06 37.16
CA THR A 957 37.57 38.64 35.81
C THR A 957 38.46 37.82 34.87
N SER A 958 38.45 38.14 33.57
CA SER A 958 39.24 37.45 32.53
C SER A 958 40.71 37.12 32.88
N PRO A 959 41.50 37.98 33.58
CA PRO A 959 42.85 37.62 34.01
C PRO A 959 42.95 36.46 35.00
N LEU A 960 41.84 36.06 35.64
CA LEU A 960 41.71 34.94 36.57
C LEU A 960 41.04 33.71 35.93
N ARG A 961 41.01 33.65 34.59
CA ARG A 961 40.36 32.59 33.80
C ARG A 961 41.36 31.87 32.90
N THR A 962 41.18 30.57 32.72
CA THR A 962 41.82 29.78 31.65
C THR A 962 40.78 29.07 30.79
N PHE A 963 41.18 28.72 29.57
CA PHE A 963 40.45 27.87 28.64
C PHE A 963 41.02 26.45 28.70
N ILE A 964 40.16 25.49 29.03
CA ILE A 964 40.58 24.12 29.39
C ILE A 964 40.06 23.04 28.44
N ASN A 965 39.32 23.41 27.39
CA ASN A 965 38.84 22.44 26.41
C ASN A 965 39.93 22.06 25.37
N THR A 966 39.64 21.06 24.53
CA THR A 966 40.47 20.68 23.39
C THR A 966 40.43 21.70 22.23
N PHE A 967 41.36 21.57 21.29
CA PHE A 967 41.30 22.25 19.97
C PHE A 967 40.69 21.34 18.89
N GLU A 968 40.49 20.06 19.20
CA GLU A 968 39.99 19.04 18.29
C GLU A 968 38.53 19.26 17.93
N ARG A 969 38.22 19.10 16.64
CA ARG A 969 36.88 19.18 16.07
C ARG A 969 36.88 18.60 14.65
N PRO A 970 35.71 18.23 14.10
CA PRO A 970 35.57 17.91 12.68
C PRO A 970 36.02 19.07 11.79
N ALA A 971 36.65 18.76 10.66
CA ALA A 971 37.19 19.78 9.76
C ALA A 971 36.12 20.73 9.20
N ASN A 972 34.88 20.26 9.06
CA ASN A 972 33.72 21.02 8.60
C ASN A 972 32.89 21.65 9.74
N ALA A 973 33.40 21.66 10.98
CA ALA A 973 32.71 22.31 12.09
C ALA A 973 32.60 23.82 11.89
N SER A 974 31.50 24.41 12.35
CA SER A 974 31.26 25.85 12.19
C SER A 974 32.15 26.71 13.10
N ALA A 975 32.65 26.16 14.21
CA ALA A 975 33.55 26.83 15.14
C ALA A 975 35.02 26.73 14.71
N SER A 976 35.83 27.72 15.10
CA SER A 976 37.30 27.67 14.97
C SER A 976 37.92 26.81 16.09
N ALA A 977 39.18 26.38 15.93
CA ALA A 977 39.89 25.62 16.97
C ALA A 977 39.93 26.39 18.30
N ALA A 978 40.20 27.70 18.20
CA ALA A 978 40.23 28.61 19.33
C ALA A 978 38.86 28.73 20.02
N ARG A 979 37.76 28.77 19.25
CA ARG A 979 36.39 28.80 19.81
C ARG A 979 36.04 27.52 20.55
N VAL A 980 36.50 26.37 20.06
CA VAL A 980 36.34 25.08 20.75
C VAL A 980 37.14 25.08 22.06
N ASN A 981 38.42 25.45 22.04
CA ASN A 981 39.21 25.53 23.28
C ASN A 981 38.59 26.51 24.29
N ALA A 982 38.11 27.66 23.81
CA ALA A 982 37.48 28.69 24.63
C ALA A 982 36.09 28.35 25.12
N SER A 983 35.47 27.22 24.73
CA SER A 983 34.09 26.87 25.11
C SER A 983 33.92 26.36 26.54
N ILE A 984 35.02 25.93 27.19
CA ILE A 984 35.03 25.56 28.61
C ILE A 984 36.09 26.40 29.30
N GLN A 985 35.66 27.13 30.32
CA GLN A 985 36.51 28.04 31.08
C GLN A 985 36.61 27.59 32.54
N GLN A 986 37.76 27.83 33.15
CA GLN A 986 38.00 27.61 34.58
C GLN A 986 38.40 28.93 35.23
N TRP A 987 37.73 29.28 36.32
CA TRP A 987 37.88 30.55 37.02
C TRP A 987 38.47 30.33 38.41
N TYR A 988 39.51 31.08 38.75
CA TYR A 988 40.29 30.84 39.97
C TYR A 988 40.05 31.93 41.02
N GLY A 989 39.56 31.51 42.19
CA GLY A 989 39.23 32.38 43.32
C GLY A 989 40.07 32.14 44.56
N GLU A 990 40.02 33.07 45.50
CA GLU A 990 40.60 32.93 46.83
C GLU A 990 39.95 33.88 47.82
N TYR A 991 39.59 33.34 48.97
CA TYR A 991 38.79 34.04 49.94
C TYR A 991 39.26 33.73 51.36
N SER A 992 39.08 34.69 52.27
CA SER A 992 39.32 34.54 53.70
C SER A 992 38.49 35.55 54.48
N LEU A 993 38.30 35.30 55.76
CA LEU A 993 37.92 36.35 56.70
C LEU A 993 39.16 37.12 57.18
N PRO A 994 39.01 38.35 57.71
CA PRO A 994 40.05 39.04 58.47
C PRO A 994 40.62 38.14 59.57
N ALA A 995 41.88 38.35 59.97
CA ALA A 995 42.51 37.57 61.04
C ALA A 995 41.81 37.76 62.40
N ASN A 996 41.44 38.99 62.76
CA ASN A 996 40.54 39.26 63.87
C ASN A 996 39.20 39.70 63.31
N VAL A 997 38.17 38.91 63.56
CA VAL A 997 36.80 39.19 63.14
C VAL A 997 35.87 39.12 64.35
N TYR A 998 34.95 40.07 64.42
CA TYR A 998 33.99 40.19 65.51
C TYR A 998 32.58 40.03 64.94
N ALA A 999 31.92 38.94 65.29
CA ALA A 999 30.58 38.61 64.82
C ALA A 999 29.53 39.09 65.82
N VAL A 1000 28.46 39.72 65.34
CA VAL A 1000 27.25 40.05 66.11
C VAL A 1000 26.02 39.64 65.31
N PRO A 1001 24.86 39.37 65.95
CA PRO A 1001 23.62 39.12 65.22
C PRO A 1001 23.36 40.22 64.18
N LYS A 1002 22.94 39.82 62.97
CA LYS A 1002 22.75 40.76 61.86
C LYS A 1002 21.78 41.87 62.22
N GLY A 1003 22.13 43.11 61.88
CA GLY A 1003 21.33 44.30 62.21
C GLY A 1003 21.60 44.90 63.59
N THR A 1004 22.50 44.30 64.39
CA THR A 1004 22.94 44.87 65.67
C THR A 1004 23.60 46.23 65.44
N ASP A 1005 23.08 47.28 66.08
CA ASP A 1005 23.70 48.60 66.13
C ASP A 1005 24.82 48.62 67.17
N LEU A 1006 26.04 48.38 66.69
CA LEU A 1006 27.22 48.33 67.54
C LEU A 1006 27.57 49.71 68.12
N ALA A 1007 27.21 50.80 67.43
CA ALA A 1007 27.46 52.16 67.91
C ALA A 1007 26.55 52.50 69.09
N GLU A 1008 25.26 52.13 69.01
CA GLU A 1008 24.32 52.28 70.12
C GLU A 1008 24.71 51.41 71.32
N TYR A 1009 25.14 50.16 71.08
CA TYR A 1009 25.65 49.30 72.15
C TYR A 1009 26.85 49.93 72.87
N GLY A 1010 27.80 50.49 72.12
CA GLY A 1010 28.98 51.17 72.68
C GLY A 1010 28.67 52.45 73.46
N ARG A 1011 27.46 53.03 73.35
CA ARG A 1011 27.03 54.18 74.18
C ARG A 1011 26.61 53.76 75.59
N SER A 1012 26.13 52.53 75.75
CA SER A 1012 25.62 52.00 77.03
C SER A 1012 26.54 50.97 77.68
N HIS A 1013 27.50 50.40 76.93
CA HIS A 1013 28.42 49.36 77.38
C HIS A 1013 29.84 49.65 76.90
N THR A 1014 30.85 49.12 77.61
CA THR A 1014 32.24 49.14 77.13
C THR A 1014 32.37 48.27 75.88
N LEU A 1015 32.66 48.89 74.74
CA LEU A 1015 32.92 48.21 73.47
C LEU A 1015 34.43 48.05 73.24
N ASP A 1016 34.96 46.89 73.64
CA ASP A 1016 36.32 46.43 73.36
C ASP A 1016 36.31 45.03 72.73
N GLU A 1017 37.48 44.46 72.37
CA GLU A 1017 37.56 43.13 71.75
C GLU A 1017 36.98 41.99 72.62
N LYS A 1018 36.76 42.26 73.92
CA LYS A 1018 36.25 41.30 74.91
C LYS A 1018 34.76 41.48 75.17
N ALA A 1019 34.11 42.47 74.58
CA ALA A 1019 32.70 42.78 74.79
C ALA A 1019 31.82 41.53 74.61
N PRO A 1020 30.85 41.29 75.52
CA PRO A 1020 30.03 40.07 75.51
C PRO A 1020 29.02 40.02 74.35
N ILE A 1021 28.83 41.14 73.63
CA ILE A 1021 27.99 41.19 72.42
C ILE A 1021 28.57 40.37 71.26
N PHE A 1022 29.88 40.13 71.25
CA PHE A 1022 30.51 39.35 70.20
C PHE A 1022 30.27 37.86 70.41
N LEU A 1023 29.74 37.22 69.37
CA LEU A 1023 29.51 35.78 69.34
C LEU A 1023 30.86 35.06 69.31
N LYS A 1024 31.12 34.24 70.33
CA LYS A 1024 32.35 33.49 70.57
C LYS A 1024 31.99 32.05 70.95
N LYS A 1025 32.96 31.13 70.90
CA LYS A 1025 32.75 29.69 71.13
C LYS A 1025 31.87 29.02 70.06
N GLY A 1026 32.05 29.40 68.80
CA GLY A 1026 31.35 28.77 67.69
C GLY A 1026 32.17 28.82 66.41
N PHE A 1027 31.45 28.81 65.29
CA PHE A 1027 32.00 28.93 63.96
C PHE A 1027 31.29 30.03 63.18
N ILE A 1028 32.05 30.79 62.38
CA ILE A 1028 31.50 31.62 61.31
C ILE A 1028 31.45 30.77 60.03
N VAL A 1029 30.24 30.52 59.55
CA VAL A 1029 30.00 29.87 58.26
C VAL A 1029 30.06 30.90 57.16
N VAL A 1030 30.93 30.68 56.17
CA VAL A 1030 30.99 31.46 54.94
C VAL A 1030 30.14 30.75 53.89
N ASN A 1031 29.09 31.44 53.44
CA ASN A 1031 28.14 30.97 52.43
C ASN A 1031 28.30 31.80 51.15
N PHE A 1032 28.47 31.16 50.00
CA PHE A 1032 28.65 31.82 48.70
C PHE A 1032 27.40 31.71 47.84
N ASP A 1033 27.03 32.83 47.24
CA ASP A 1033 26.18 32.86 46.04
C ASP A 1033 27.04 33.17 44.81
N LEU A 1034 26.77 32.51 43.67
CA LEU A 1034 27.60 32.58 42.46
C LEU A 1034 26.76 32.89 41.22
N GLU A 1035 27.20 33.88 40.48
CA GLU A 1035 26.50 34.44 39.32
C GLU A 1035 27.47 34.68 38.16
N SER A 1036 27.06 34.39 36.93
CA SER A 1036 27.84 34.78 35.75
C SER A 1036 27.45 36.15 35.24
N ILE A 1037 28.47 36.93 34.85
CA ILE A 1037 28.35 38.27 34.29
C ILE A 1037 28.89 38.20 32.87
N VAL A 1038 28.05 38.59 31.90
CA VAL A 1038 28.43 38.64 30.49
C VAL A 1038 28.51 40.11 30.06
N ASN A 1039 29.53 40.47 29.27
CA ASN A 1039 29.75 41.83 28.77
C ASN A 1039 29.84 42.92 29.86
N GLY A 1040 30.10 42.54 31.12
CA GLY A 1040 30.15 43.44 32.27
C GLY A 1040 28.78 43.90 32.80
N ASP A 1041 27.67 43.28 32.39
CA ASP A 1041 26.33 43.62 32.93
C ASP A 1041 26.11 42.99 34.31
N THR A 1042 26.40 43.77 35.36
CA THR A 1042 26.19 43.35 36.75
C THR A 1042 24.74 43.44 37.22
N ASN A 1043 23.86 44.12 36.46
CA ASN A 1043 22.46 44.32 36.84
C ASN A 1043 21.59 43.15 36.38
N ASN A 1044 21.97 42.50 35.28
CA ASN A 1044 21.29 41.33 34.74
C ASN A 1044 22.26 40.15 34.59
N PRO A 1045 22.57 39.43 35.68
CA PRO A 1045 23.40 38.24 35.63
C PRO A 1045 22.89 37.23 34.60
N HIS A 1046 23.79 36.54 33.91
CA HIS A 1046 23.43 35.62 32.83
C HIS A 1046 22.93 34.27 33.36
N LEU A 1047 23.70 33.62 34.24
CA LEU A 1047 23.41 32.33 34.88
C LEU A 1047 23.58 32.43 36.41
N GLN A 1048 22.86 31.57 37.12
CA GLN A 1048 22.85 31.45 38.58
C GLN A 1048 23.25 30.02 38.99
N TYR A 1049 24.18 29.87 39.94
CA TYR A 1049 24.59 28.55 40.44
C TYR A 1049 23.59 27.95 41.44
N ILE A 1050 23.01 28.79 42.30
CA ILE A 1050 22.17 28.37 43.42
C ILE A 1050 20.74 28.92 43.28
N HIS A 1051 20.64 30.23 43.05
CA HIS A 1051 19.38 30.97 43.12
C HIS A 1051 18.84 31.33 41.74
N THR A 1052 18.42 30.33 40.96
CA THR A 1052 17.67 30.61 39.71
C THR A 1052 16.31 31.22 40.04
N GLY A 1053 16.01 32.41 39.51
CA GLY A 1053 14.75 33.11 39.77
C GLY A 1053 13.51 32.35 39.30
N SER A 1054 13.67 31.41 38.36
CA SER A 1054 12.65 30.51 37.86
C SER A 1054 12.46 29.22 38.67
N GLY A 1055 13.43 28.87 39.53
CA GLY A 1055 13.49 27.58 40.21
C GLY A 1055 13.75 26.39 39.28
N TYR A 1056 14.27 26.61 38.08
CA TYR A 1056 14.50 25.56 37.08
C TYR A 1056 15.68 24.64 37.41
N ASN A 1057 16.75 25.21 37.98
CA ASN A 1057 17.91 24.44 38.39
C ASN A 1057 18.58 25.09 39.62
N ASN A 1058 18.96 24.28 40.60
CA ASN A 1058 19.98 24.63 41.57
C ASN A 1058 21.16 23.67 41.40
N GLN A 1059 22.29 24.17 40.89
CA GLN A 1059 23.47 23.35 40.63
C GLN A 1059 24.06 22.76 41.90
N TRP A 1060 24.04 23.54 42.98
CA TRP A 1060 24.67 23.17 44.24
C TRP A 1060 23.96 22.01 44.93
N TRP A 1061 22.63 21.97 44.89
CA TRP A 1061 21.82 21.00 45.61
C TRP A 1061 21.25 19.94 44.67
N ASP A 1062 20.55 20.35 43.60
CA ASP A 1062 19.80 19.42 42.76
C ASP A 1062 20.71 18.54 41.89
N MET A 1063 21.96 18.96 41.66
CA MET A 1063 22.93 18.28 40.80
C MET A 1063 24.17 17.80 41.57
N GLU A 1064 25.04 18.71 42.00
CA GLU A 1064 26.37 18.35 42.55
C GLU A 1064 26.35 18.02 44.05
N GLY A 1065 25.30 18.43 44.76
CA GLY A 1065 25.17 18.41 46.21
C GLY A 1065 24.95 17.04 46.83
N TYR A 1066 24.45 17.06 48.07
CA TYR A 1066 24.20 15.86 48.85
C TYR A 1066 23.11 14.99 48.24
N ASP A 1067 23.09 13.70 48.64
CA ASP A 1067 22.00 12.84 48.21
C ASP A 1067 20.66 13.33 48.80
N ASN A 1068 19.60 13.38 47.98
CA ASN A 1068 18.27 13.83 48.38
C ASN A 1068 17.54 12.81 49.29
N THR A 1069 18.27 12.01 50.07
CA THR A 1069 17.73 10.80 50.74
C THR A 1069 16.82 11.10 51.93
N ASP A 1070 16.97 12.26 52.57
CA ASP A 1070 16.14 12.69 53.72
C ASP A 1070 14.97 13.61 53.33
N GLY A 1071 14.86 13.98 52.05
CA GLY A 1071 13.80 14.84 51.51
C GLY A 1071 13.80 16.29 52.03
N ASN A 1072 14.83 16.72 52.76
CA ASN A 1072 14.91 18.06 53.34
C ASN A 1072 16.09 18.85 52.76
N ARG A 1073 15.82 20.10 52.36
CA ARG A 1073 16.87 21.01 51.86
C ARG A 1073 17.78 21.55 52.97
N ASP A 1074 17.28 21.57 54.20
CA ASP A 1074 18.06 21.93 55.39
C ASP A 1074 18.63 20.65 55.99
N HIS A 1075 19.93 20.44 55.82
CA HIS A 1075 20.59 19.23 56.28
C HIS A 1075 21.26 19.46 57.65
N ILE A 1076 21.03 18.54 58.58
CA ILE A 1076 21.69 18.55 59.89
C ILE A 1076 22.87 17.61 59.86
N VAL A 1077 24.08 18.17 59.86
CA VAL A 1077 25.33 17.40 59.91
C VAL A 1077 25.86 17.34 61.34
N LYS A 1078 26.51 16.24 61.69
CA LYS A 1078 27.19 16.09 62.99
C LYS A 1078 28.70 16.03 62.81
N ASP A 1079 29.42 16.78 63.63
CA ASP A 1079 30.87 16.66 63.68
C ASP A 1079 31.32 15.45 64.53
N PRO A 1080 32.64 15.14 64.59
CA PRO A 1080 33.16 14.04 65.40
C PRO A 1080 32.92 14.15 66.92
N TYR A 1081 32.40 15.27 67.41
CA TYR A 1081 32.08 15.54 68.82
C TYR A 1081 30.57 15.59 69.09
N HIS A 1082 29.76 15.15 68.11
CA HIS A 1082 28.30 15.09 68.17
C HIS A 1082 27.60 16.46 68.23
N VAL A 1083 28.31 17.55 67.92
CA VAL A 1083 27.67 18.85 67.71
C VAL A 1083 26.95 18.83 66.38
N SER A 1084 25.71 19.31 66.36
CA SER A 1084 24.87 19.35 65.17
C SER A 1084 24.91 20.74 64.55
N TYR A 1085 24.98 20.83 63.22
CA TYR A 1085 24.96 22.10 62.48
C TYR A 1085 23.94 22.04 61.35
N ILE A 1086 23.28 23.15 61.05
CA ILE A 1086 22.45 23.30 59.85
C ILE A 1086 23.35 23.74 58.71
N VAL A 1087 23.43 22.96 57.64
CA VAL A 1087 24.12 23.32 56.40
C VAL A 1087 23.10 23.62 55.30
N LYS A 1088 23.41 24.61 54.46
CA LYS A 1088 22.59 25.05 53.33
C LYS A 1088 23.44 25.21 52.06
N ASP A 1089 22.77 25.29 50.91
CA ASP A 1089 23.38 25.59 49.62
C ASP A 1089 24.33 26.80 49.73
N GLY A 1090 25.54 26.66 49.20
CA GLY A 1090 26.57 27.68 49.22
C GLY A 1090 27.48 27.68 50.45
N ASP A 1091 27.21 26.90 51.50
CA ASP A 1091 28.13 26.82 52.65
C ASP A 1091 29.48 26.20 52.22
N VAL A 1092 30.57 26.96 52.37
CA VAL A 1092 31.91 26.55 51.88
C VAL A 1092 32.84 26.13 53.02
N VAL A 1093 32.97 26.97 54.05
CA VAL A 1093 33.94 26.77 55.15
C VAL A 1093 33.37 27.28 56.48
N PHE A 1094 33.63 26.53 57.56
CA PHE A 1094 33.42 26.94 58.95
C PHE A 1094 34.74 27.46 59.54
N TYR A 1095 34.79 28.74 59.85
CA TYR A 1095 35.93 29.40 60.51
C TYR A 1095 35.74 29.41 62.03
N ASP A 1096 36.72 28.93 62.81
CA ASP A 1096 36.63 28.95 64.28
C ASP A 1096 36.68 30.40 64.81
N THR A 1097 35.72 30.79 65.66
CA THR A 1097 35.64 32.15 66.21
C THR A 1097 36.69 32.45 67.28
N ASP A 1098 37.24 31.41 67.91
CA ASP A 1098 38.19 31.55 69.01
C ASP A 1098 39.66 31.46 68.55
N LEU A 1099 39.88 31.09 67.28
CA LEU A 1099 41.19 30.89 66.70
C LEU A 1099 41.38 31.74 65.43
N SER A 1100 42.57 32.32 65.32
CA SER A 1100 43.01 33.15 64.20
C SER A 1100 44.41 32.75 63.74
N SER A 1101 44.79 33.21 62.56
CA SER A 1101 46.17 33.10 62.08
C SER A 1101 47.18 33.74 63.03
N TYR A 1102 46.82 34.76 63.81
CA TYR A 1102 47.73 35.37 64.78
C TYR A 1102 48.14 34.42 65.91
N ASN A 1103 47.29 33.45 66.26
CA ASN A 1103 47.64 32.47 67.29
C ASN A 1103 48.82 31.57 66.88
N ASP A 1104 49.11 31.43 65.59
CA ASP A 1104 50.23 30.63 65.07
C ASP A 1104 51.55 31.41 64.97
N PHE A 1105 51.48 32.75 65.00
CA PHE A 1105 52.64 33.64 64.85
C PHE A 1105 52.91 34.50 66.09
N ALA A 1106 52.11 34.38 67.15
CA ALA A 1106 52.41 34.99 68.44
C ALA A 1106 53.69 34.37 69.00
N ALA A 1107 54.77 35.16 69.06
CA ALA A 1107 56.00 34.75 69.71
C ALA A 1107 55.69 34.41 71.17
N SER A 1108 55.98 33.19 71.59
CA SER A 1108 56.05 32.83 73.00
C SER A 1108 57.18 33.61 73.65
N GLY A 1109 56.89 34.85 74.06
CA GLY A 1109 57.71 35.60 74.99
C GLY A 1109 57.51 35.00 76.37
N THR A 1110 58.56 34.39 76.90
CA THR A 1110 58.66 34.00 78.31
C THR A 1110 58.45 35.22 79.20
N HIS A 1111 57.53 35.12 80.14
CA HIS A 1111 57.67 35.74 81.46
C HIS A 1111 57.18 34.77 82.53
#